data_AF-A0A422Q766-F1
#
_entry.id   AF-A0A422Q766-F1
#
_cell.length_a   1.000
_cell.length_b   1.000
_cell.length_c   1.000
_cell.angle_alpha   90.00
_cell.angle_beta   90.00
_cell.angle_gamma   90.00
#
_symmetry.space_group_name_H-M   'P 1'
#
loop_
_entity.id
_entity.type
_entity.pdbx_description
1 polymer ?
#
loop_
_entity_poly.entity_id
_entity_poly.type
_entity_poly.pdbx_seq_one_letter_code
_entity_poly.pdbx_strand_id
1 'polypeptide(L)'
;MCDTELSDLVKKFQAIQRQEVPNQIGERNVVEIINVLREKKMVDLLYTLDGKEYLTWDQLRREVVDEIVVNGGRMNVVDLPGCLNVHVTYIERVLPEVLEDPSLRIESGEFMTDEYLDSTIQAAAEALNEQGFLDIAEFAKSHRFSSIFAHDLLMRAVESRRLRAVAEGNAIYTKQFVHSQRVILRAGLMAATRPVNLAAFFARHNLFLPLMDPVVDAVRDELPGKVEGRVYVPTCFEVARAEQVENVYFSNGFIDYALLHQHGIPQAKEFLLGKYNPALGGNAAAATGAEPRKRRGRRNQNTAAPVELAPVARTERHPNAGHALSSCFVSDRFLANLIALEDLTQGDTLALDLALHLPSAVDFAQDSNTLLGRLRELHPIINFCVVLDGGVLVHGSALDKVKARLRAVFEERLKQGGDKRPRKASERTVFGDEQEQTFLRVLAEVTGLSLQEYSQALEDLSSQWKDAARGIYDELVAAVEQNAAVDLKRMRSRLQLSLGSAWVELFVASKGVAWCSSQLDEVAATAINRHVLNTRALPMVRDVLLNESLDAAEMFARVSEVLTPEQPTVAVFQKALRAFPEKRRPALLPMVEAVNGKSVGSFVSLLQEMCTTGQIAISSFHQPNKKVERETLAAVKKELRERVENGTFGAGAAHDGVLFALICSLLLHSQFRVHVELPGRAVGSVVSLLVKEVAALSGVLRDAHELIMGAFGGKELSAESLVRLEELRMLSLEEV
;
A
#
# COMPACT_ATOMS: atom_id res chain seq x y z
N MET A 1 14.85 73.29 82.62
CA MET A 1 15.51 74.21 83.57
C MET A 1 15.14 75.62 83.15
N CYS A 2 14.66 76.45 84.07
CA CYS A 2 14.07 77.76 83.76
C CYS A 2 15.17 78.78 83.41
N ASP A 3 14.99 79.57 82.35
CA ASP A 3 15.93 80.60 81.89
C ASP A 3 16.37 81.60 82.99
N THR A 4 15.55 81.76 84.04
CA THR A 4 15.86 82.56 85.22
C THR A 4 16.99 81.98 86.08
N GLU A 5 17.03 80.65 86.25
CA GLU A 5 18.09 79.96 87.00
C GLU A 5 19.41 80.03 86.23
N LEU A 6 19.35 79.89 84.90
CA LEU A 6 20.49 80.03 84.01
C LEU A 6 21.06 81.47 84.06
N SER A 7 20.20 82.48 84.00
CA SER A 7 20.59 83.90 84.12
C SER A 7 21.26 84.21 85.46
N ASP A 8 20.74 83.66 86.57
CA ASP A 8 21.33 83.89 87.90
C ASP A 8 22.66 83.14 88.07
N LEU A 9 22.79 81.95 87.48
CA LEU A 9 24.06 81.24 87.41
C LEU A 9 25.09 82.02 86.59
N VAL A 10 24.70 82.58 85.44
CA VAL A 10 25.56 83.42 84.59
C VAL A 10 25.98 84.69 85.32
N LYS A 11 25.08 85.34 86.09
CA LYS A 11 25.44 86.51 86.91
C LYS A 11 26.40 86.15 88.03
N LYS A 12 26.18 85.03 88.73
CA LYS A 12 27.11 84.53 89.75
C LYS A 12 28.47 84.19 89.13
N PHE A 13 28.48 83.58 87.96
CA PHE A 13 29.70 83.25 87.22
C PHE A 13 30.45 84.50 86.77
N GLN A 14 29.75 85.50 86.23
CA GLN A 14 30.35 86.81 85.89
C GLN A 14 30.89 87.55 87.13
N ALA A 15 30.22 87.42 88.28
CA ALA A 15 30.70 88.00 89.54
C ALA A 15 31.97 87.29 90.05
N ILE A 16 32.04 85.97 89.91
CA ILE A 16 33.22 85.16 90.26
C ILE A 16 34.37 85.42 89.28
N GLN A 17 34.11 85.58 87.98
CA GLN A 17 35.13 85.90 86.97
C GLN A 17 35.71 87.32 87.12
N ARG A 18 34.96 88.26 87.72
CA ARG A 18 35.45 89.62 88.03
C ARG A 18 36.22 89.70 89.35
N GLN A 19 36.30 88.60 90.10
CA GLN A 19 37.06 88.54 91.33
C GLN A 19 38.54 88.31 91.00
N GLU A 20 39.39 89.33 91.15
CA GLU A 20 40.83 89.15 91.02
C GLU A 20 41.34 88.32 92.20
N VAL A 21 41.73 87.07 91.93
CA VAL A 21 42.31 86.18 92.92
C VAL A 21 43.79 86.56 93.08
N PRO A 22 44.25 86.98 94.28
CA PRO A 22 45.57 87.60 94.44
C PRO A 22 46.76 86.63 94.29
N ASN A 23 46.50 85.33 94.11
CA ASN A 23 47.51 84.29 93.95
C ASN A 23 47.25 83.44 92.69
N GLN A 24 47.01 84.07 91.55
CA GLN A 24 47.07 83.34 90.27
C GLN A 24 48.52 83.03 89.95
N ILE A 25 48.84 81.74 89.95
CA ILE A 25 50.09 81.23 89.41
C ILE A 25 50.03 81.50 87.91
N GLY A 26 50.92 82.35 87.39
CA GLY A 26 50.98 82.63 85.96
C GLY A 26 51.18 81.33 85.17
N GLU A 27 50.63 81.24 83.96
CA GLU A 27 50.68 80.02 83.12
C GLU A 27 52.08 79.44 83.03
N ARG A 28 53.10 80.29 82.90
CA ARG A 28 54.51 79.90 82.88
C ARG A 28 54.96 79.17 84.16
N ASN A 29 54.52 79.65 85.32
CA ASN A 29 54.83 79.02 86.60
C ASN A 29 54.06 77.71 86.79
N VAL A 30 52.83 77.61 86.28
CA VAL A 30 52.06 76.36 86.28
C VAL A 30 52.75 75.30 85.42
N VAL A 31 53.22 75.68 84.23
CA VAL A 31 53.98 74.79 83.34
C VAL A 31 55.29 74.34 83.99
N GLU A 32 56.02 75.23 84.67
CA GLU A 32 57.23 74.87 85.41
C GLU A 32 56.95 73.90 86.57
N ILE A 33 55.88 74.13 87.35
CA ILE A 33 55.47 73.22 88.43
C ILE A 33 55.09 71.85 87.88
N ILE A 34 54.33 71.80 86.78
CA ILE A 34 53.95 70.55 86.11
C ILE A 34 55.19 69.82 85.59
N ASN A 35 56.16 70.55 84.99
CA ASN A 35 57.41 69.97 84.54
C ASN A 35 58.22 69.36 85.70
N VAL A 36 58.27 70.02 86.85
CA VAL A 36 58.92 69.49 88.07
C VAL A 36 58.18 68.25 88.60
N LEU A 37 56.83 68.25 88.57
CA LEU A 37 56.02 67.09 88.98
C LEU A 37 56.22 65.89 88.04
N ARG A 38 56.39 66.16 86.74
CA ARG A 38 56.70 65.15 85.71
C ARG A 38 58.11 64.58 85.88
N GLU A 39 59.12 65.44 86.13
CA GLU A 39 60.50 65.00 86.41
C GLU A 39 60.58 64.09 87.64
N LYS A 40 59.77 64.39 88.67
CA LYS A 40 59.65 63.55 89.87
C LYS A 40 58.76 62.31 89.70
N LYS A 41 58.20 62.07 88.50
CA LYS A 41 57.28 60.97 88.16
C LYS A 41 56.05 60.88 89.08
N MET A 42 55.59 62.00 89.62
CA MET A 42 54.44 62.02 90.53
C MET A 42 53.11 62.08 89.77
N VAL A 43 53.11 62.56 88.52
CA VAL A 43 51.93 62.64 87.66
C VAL A 43 52.33 62.30 86.22
N ASP A 44 51.53 61.47 85.54
CA ASP A 44 51.65 61.20 84.11
C ASP A 44 50.54 61.96 83.37
N LEU A 45 50.92 62.99 82.61
CA LEU A 45 50.01 63.92 81.94
C LEU A 45 50.24 63.89 80.44
N LEU A 46 49.14 63.91 79.71
CA LEU A 46 49.06 64.00 78.26
C LEU A 46 48.93 65.45 77.82
N TYR A 47 49.36 65.72 76.60
CA TYR A 47 49.26 67.05 75.99
C TYR A 47 48.27 66.98 74.83
N THR A 48 47.41 67.99 74.72
CA THR A 48 46.65 68.23 73.48
C THR A 48 47.60 68.63 72.35
N LEU A 49 47.19 68.42 71.09
CA LEU A 49 48.01 68.80 69.92
C LEU A 49 48.28 70.31 69.87
N ASP A 50 47.36 71.11 70.40
CA ASP A 50 47.51 72.56 70.54
C ASP A 50 48.42 72.98 71.72
N GLY A 51 48.81 72.04 72.58
CA GLY A 51 49.69 72.26 73.73
C GLY A 51 49.08 73.12 74.85
N LYS A 52 47.76 73.34 74.83
CA LYS A 52 47.05 74.24 75.75
C LYS A 52 46.53 73.54 77.01
N GLU A 53 46.30 72.24 76.93
CA GLU A 53 45.63 71.48 77.99
C GLU A 53 46.41 70.22 78.35
N TYR A 54 46.33 69.87 79.64
CA TYR A 54 46.90 68.66 80.19
C TYR A 54 45.78 67.68 80.54
N LEU A 55 45.82 66.47 79.98
CA LEU A 55 44.86 65.41 80.29
C LEU A 55 45.49 64.33 81.16
N THR A 56 44.72 63.79 82.10
CA THR A 56 45.06 62.51 82.77
C THR A 56 44.51 61.35 81.95
N TRP A 57 45.13 60.17 82.09
CA TRP A 57 44.66 58.96 81.41
C TRP A 57 43.21 58.60 81.76
N ASP A 58 42.80 58.74 83.03
CA ASP A 58 41.41 58.52 83.48
C ASP A 58 40.41 59.49 82.86
N GLN A 59 40.84 60.74 82.65
CA GLN A 59 39.98 61.76 82.06
C GLN A 59 39.85 61.54 80.55
N LEU A 60 40.95 61.20 79.87
CA LEU A 60 40.91 60.80 78.46
C LEU A 60 39.97 59.61 78.22
N ARG A 61 39.97 58.61 79.11
CA ARG A 61 39.03 57.48 79.04
C ARG A 61 37.57 57.93 79.08
N ARG A 62 37.22 58.85 79.99
CA ARG A 62 35.85 59.38 80.09
C ARG A 62 35.46 60.20 78.87
N GLU A 63 36.37 61.06 78.41
CA GLU A 63 36.11 61.91 77.24
C GLU A 63 35.92 61.08 75.97
N VAL A 64 36.65 59.97 75.79
CA VAL A 64 36.41 59.04 74.68
C VAL A 64 34.98 58.49 74.74
N VAL A 65 34.49 58.07 75.90
CA VAL A 65 33.13 57.52 76.06
C VAL A 65 32.06 58.60 75.86
N ASP A 66 32.26 59.77 76.47
CA ASP A 66 31.33 60.90 76.36
C ASP A 66 31.22 61.38 74.91
N GLU A 67 32.34 61.45 74.17
CA GLU A 67 32.36 61.86 72.77
C GLU A 67 31.60 60.87 71.86
N ILE A 68 31.69 59.57 72.14
CA ILE A 68 30.93 58.55 71.41
C ILE A 68 29.42 58.73 71.67
N VAL A 69 29.02 59.01 72.90
CA VAL A 69 27.60 59.24 73.26
C VAL A 69 27.08 60.53 72.63
N VAL A 70 27.86 61.62 72.65
CA VAL A 70 27.51 62.91 72.04
C VAL A 70 27.30 62.77 70.52
N ASN A 71 28.12 61.95 69.85
CA ASN A 71 27.99 61.67 68.42
C ASN A 71 26.91 60.62 68.07
N GLY A 72 25.96 60.37 68.98
CA GLY A 72 24.80 59.51 68.73
C GLY A 72 25.09 58.01 68.85
N GLY A 73 26.16 57.63 69.56
CA GLY A 73 26.47 56.25 69.92
C GLY A 73 27.23 55.45 68.88
N ARG A 74 27.64 56.04 67.74
CA ARG A 74 28.51 55.41 66.74
C ARG A 74 29.60 56.37 66.26
N MET A 75 30.87 55.98 66.37
CA MET A 75 32.01 56.83 66.01
C MET A 75 33.20 56.03 65.47
N ASN A 76 33.89 56.54 64.45
CA ASN A 76 35.09 55.90 63.91
C ASN A 76 36.31 56.20 64.80
N VAL A 77 37.15 55.19 65.04
CA VAL A 77 38.39 55.31 65.84
C VAL A 77 39.34 56.36 65.25
N VAL A 78 39.34 56.54 63.93
CA VAL A 78 40.21 57.51 63.24
C VAL A 78 39.78 58.96 63.47
N ASP A 79 38.51 59.19 63.78
CA ASP A 79 37.97 60.53 63.98
C ASP A 79 38.16 61.02 65.44
N LEU A 80 38.31 60.10 66.40
CA LEU A 80 38.52 60.39 67.83
C LEU A 80 39.71 61.34 68.12
N PRO A 81 40.91 61.17 67.53
CA PRO A 81 42.04 62.08 67.73
C PRO A 81 41.73 63.53 67.35
N GLY A 82 40.94 63.72 66.28
CA GLY A 82 40.54 65.05 65.81
C GLY A 82 39.51 65.70 66.72
N CYS A 83 38.52 64.94 67.20
CA CYS A 83 37.50 65.43 68.12
C CYS A 83 38.07 65.77 69.50
N LEU A 84 38.93 64.90 70.04
CA LEU A 84 39.51 65.08 71.37
C LEU A 84 40.76 65.97 71.39
N ASN A 85 41.29 66.33 70.21
CA ASN A 85 42.52 67.11 70.07
C ASN A 85 43.75 66.44 70.73
N VAL A 86 43.82 65.10 70.68
CA VAL A 86 44.86 64.28 71.32
C VAL A 86 45.61 63.46 70.26
N HIS A 87 46.92 63.24 70.48
CA HIS A 87 47.72 62.42 69.56
C HIS A 87 47.24 60.96 69.49
N VAL A 88 47.24 60.38 68.29
CA VAL A 88 46.74 59.02 67.98
C VAL A 88 47.30 57.95 68.95
N THR A 89 48.59 58.02 69.26
CA THR A 89 49.29 57.07 70.16
C THR A 89 48.69 57.01 71.57
N TYR A 90 48.11 58.10 72.07
CA TYR A 90 47.49 58.11 73.39
C TYR A 90 46.11 57.42 73.36
N ILE A 91 45.37 57.60 72.27
CA ILE A 91 44.09 56.90 72.04
C ILE A 91 44.31 55.41 71.83
N GLU A 92 45.32 55.00 71.06
CA GLU A 92 45.70 53.59 70.88
C GLU A 92 46.07 52.90 72.21
N ARG A 93 46.67 53.64 73.15
CA ARG A 93 47.05 53.13 74.47
C ARG A 93 45.86 53.00 75.42
N VAL A 94 44.86 53.88 75.32
CA VAL A 94 43.64 53.88 76.16
C VAL A 94 42.55 52.98 75.60
N LEU A 95 42.60 52.67 74.30
CA LEU A 95 41.63 51.83 73.60
C LEU A 95 41.30 50.51 74.33
N PRO A 96 42.29 49.73 74.82
CA PRO A 96 42.02 48.48 75.51
C PRO A 96 41.24 48.68 76.82
N GLU A 97 41.53 49.75 77.56
CA GLU A 97 40.87 50.06 78.83
C GLU A 97 39.43 50.57 78.63
N VAL A 98 39.18 51.29 77.54
CA VAL A 98 37.82 51.71 77.14
C VAL A 98 36.98 50.52 76.68
N LEU A 99 37.61 49.52 76.03
CA LEU A 99 36.94 48.29 75.58
C LEU A 99 36.63 47.31 76.72
N GLU A 100 37.17 47.52 77.93
CA GLU A 100 36.74 46.77 79.12
C GLU A 100 35.30 47.14 79.55
N ASP A 101 34.81 48.31 79.14
CA ASP A 101 33.44 48.72 79.43
C ASP A 101 32.44 47.91 78.58
N PRO A 102 31.54 47.11 79.21
CA PRO A 102 30.70 46.15 78.49
C PRO A 102 29.62 46.81 77.61
N SER A 103 29.40 48.11 77.78
CA SER A 103 28.41 48.91 77.05
C SER A 103 28.88 49.37 75.67
N LEU A 104 30.17 49.15 75.35
CA LEU A 104 30.80 49.60 74.12
C LEU A 104 31.32 48.41 73.31
N ARG A 105 31.07 48.42 72.01
CA ARG A 105 31.55 47.40 71.07
C ARG A 105 32.32 48.04 69.94
N ILE A 106 33.35 47.36 69.48
CA ILE A 106 34.14 47.78 68.32
C ILE A 106 33.98 46.77 67.19
N GLU A 107 33.63 47.25 66.00
CA GLU A 107 33.52 46.46 64.78
C GLU A 107 34.14 47.24 63.63
N SER A 108 35.06 46.64 62.87
CA SER A 108 35.70 47.26 61.69
C SER A 108 36.29 48.67 61.92
N GLY A 109 36.73 48.99 63.16
CA GLY A 109 37.29 50.30 63.51
C GLY A 109 36.26 51.36 63.90
N GLU A 110 35.01 50.97 64.15
CA GLU A 110 33.96 51.86 64.66
C GLU A 110 33.49 51.40 66.04
N PHE A 111 33.38 52.37 66.96
CA PHE A 111 32.74 52.20 68.25
C PHE A 111 31.24 52.30 68.12
N MET A 112 30.52 51.42 68.83
CA MET A 112 29.07 51.38 68.91
C MET A 112 28.64 51.15 70.36
N THR A 113 27.72 51.97 70.86
CA THR A 113 27.09 51.74 72.16
C THR A 113 25.99 50.70 72.06
N ASP A 114 25.71 50.00 73.16
CA ASP A 114 24.57 49.08 73.23
C ASP A 114 23.23 49.81 72.97
N GLU A 115 23.09 51.09 73.34
CA GLU A 115 21.89 51.90 73.05
C GLU A 115 21.67 52.09 71.54
N TYR A 116 22.73 52.36 70.78
CA TYR A 116 22.67 52.47 69.32
C TYR A 116 22.28 51.12 68.70
N LEU A 117 22.90 50.03 69.14
CA LEU A 117 22.56 48.68 68.67
C LEU A 117 21.11 48.32 69.00
N ASP A 118 20.61 48.71 70.18
CA ASP A 118 19.23 48.50 70.59
C ASP A 118 18.23 49.26 69.70
N SER A 119 18.54 50.50 69.34
CA SER A 119 17.75 51.27 68.37
C SER A 119 17.73 50.60 66.99
N THR A 120 18.85 50.04 66.53
CA THR A 120 18.89 49.32 65.24
C THR A 120 18.08 48.01 65.27
N ILE A 121 18.07 47.30 66.41
CA ILE A 121 17.23 46.10 66.60
C ILE A 121 15.75 46.49 66.62
N GLN A 122 15.39 47.62 67.22
CA GLN A 122 14.01 48.11 67.22
C GLN A 122 13.54 48.45 65.80
N ALA A 123 14.37 49.13 65.01
CA ALA A 123 14.09 49.39 63.60
C ALA A 123 13.94 48.09 62.78
N ALA A 124 14.77 47.08 63.06
CA ALA A 124 14.64 45.75 62.47
C ALA A 124 13.31 45.07 62.85
N ALA A 125 12.85 45.24 64.10
CA ALA A 125 11.58 44.70 64.57
C ALA A 125 10.37 45.34 63.87
N GLU A 126 10.41 46.64 63.63
CA GLU A 126 9.38 47.38 62.90
C GLU A 126 9.32 46.97 61.43
N ALA A 127 10.48 46.93 60.76
CA ALA A 127 10.58 46.44 59.37
C ALA A 127 10.05 45.00 59.24
N LEU A 128 10.37 44.14 60.21
CA LEU A 128 9.89 42.76 60.23
C LEU A 128 8.36 42.66 60.46
N ASN A 129 7.77 43.57 61.23
CA ASN A 129 6.31 43.61 61.44
C ASN A 129 5.57 44.13 60.19
N GLU A 130 6.15 45.06 59.45
CA GLU A 130 5.54 45.61 58.23
C GLU A 130 5.64 44.66 57.04
N GLN A 131 6.82 44.10 56.79
CA GLN A 131 7.08 43.28 55.60
C GLN A 131 6.91 41.77 55.87
N GLY A 132 6.98 41.34 57.13
CA GLY A 132 6.92 39.94 57.53
C GLY A 132 8.23 39.16 57.36
N PHE A 133 9.21 39.74 56.66
CA PHE A 133 10.56 39.21 56.47
C PHE A 133 11.62 40.32 56.52
N LEU A 134 12.87 39.93 56.78
CA LEU A 134 14.03 40.81 56.80
C LEU A 134 15.25 40.07 56.21
N ASP A 135 15.87 40.63 55.18
CA ASP A 135 17.13 40.11 54.63
C ASP A 135 18.33 40.62 55.45
N ILE A 136 19.15 39.70 55.97
CA ILE A 136 20.31 40.01 56.80
C ILE A 136 21.36 40.80 56.01
N ALA A 137 21.52 40.52 54.72
CA ALA A 137 22.48 41.22 53.86
C ALA A 137 22.00 42.63 53.50
N GLU A 138 20.69 42.84 53.35
CA GLU A 138 20.14 44.19 53.16
C GLU A 138 20.25 45.03 54.43
N PHE A 139 19.96 44.42 55.59
CA PHE A 139 20.15 45.04 56.90
C PHE A 139 21.63 45.40 57.17
N ALA A 140 22.57 44.52 56.81
CA ALA A 140 23.99 44.82 56.92
C ALA A 140 24.39 46.02 56.05
N LYS A 141 23.84 46.14 54.84
CA LYS A 141 24.11 47.27 53.93
C LYS A 141 23.52 48.58 54.43
N SER A 142 22.26 48.58 54.89
CA SER A 142 21.59 49.80 55.35
C SER A 142 22.30 50.42 56.55
N HIS A 143 22.77 49.59 57.48
CA HIS A 143 23.47 50.03 58.69
C HIS A 143 25.00 50.02 58.56
N ARG A 144 25.56 49.68 57.39
CA ARG A 144 27.01 49.57 57.14
C ARG A 144 27.72 48.66 58.15
N PHE A 145 27.13 47.52 58.45
CA PHE A 145 27.74 46.48 59.28
C PHE A 145 28.41 45.41 58.42
N SER A 146 29.37 44.67 58.99
CA SER A 146 29.85 43.44 58.37
C SER A 146 28.71 42.41 58.36
N SER A 147 28.63 41.56 57.32
CA SER A 147 27.56 40.56 57.22
C SER A 147 27.57 39.59 58.41
N ILE A 148 28.75 39.31 58.96
CA ILE A 148 28.95 38.43 60.12
C ILE A 148 28.40 39.11 61.38
N PHE A 149 28.76 40.38 61.61
CA PHE A 149 28.27 41.13 62.76
C PHE A 149 26.76 41.33 62.73
N ALA A 150 26.20 41.69 61.56
CA ALA A 150 24.76 41.84 61.38
C ALA A 150 24.00 40.52 61.65
N HIS A 151 24.51 39.40 61.12
CA HIS A 151 23.98 38.08 61.39
C HIS A 151 24.00 37.77 62.89
N ASP A 152 25.15 37.93 63.56
CA ASP A 152 25.28 37.60 64.99
C ASP A 152 24.49 38.54 65.90
N LEU A 153 24.31 39.80 65.52
CA LEU A 153 23.46 40.75 66.23
C LEU A 153 21.99 40.34 66.15
N LEU A 154 21.50 40.05 64.94
CA LEU A 154 20.11 39.67 64.72
C LEU A 154 19.80 38.29 65.29
N MET A 155 20.72 37.31 65.18
CA MET A 155 20.55 35.98 65.77
C MET A 155 20.47 36.05 67.30
N ARG A 156 21.35 36.80 67.95
CA ARG A 156 21.25 37.05 69.40
C ARG A 156 19.96 37.75 69.79
N ALA A 157 19.46 38.67 68.96
CA ALA A 157 18.18 39.33 69.18
C ALA A 157 16.98 38.37 69.04
N VAL A 158 17.06 37.37 68.15
CA VAL A 158 16.06 36.30 68.02
C VAL A 158 16.11 35.35 69.22
N GLU A 159 17.31 34.92 69.65
CA GLU A 159 17.51 34.02 70.80
C GLU A 159 17.03 34.65 72.12
N SER A 160 17.35 35.92 72.33
CA SER A 160 16.90 36.71 73.49
C SER A 160 15.41 37.11 73.43
N ARG A 161 14.68 36.69 72.39
CA ARG A 161 13.26 37.00 72.13
C ARG A 161 12.94 38.48 71.96
N ARG A 162 13.94 39.31 71.69
CA ARG A 162 13.76 40.72 71.31
C ARG A 162 13.14 40.84 69.92
N LEU A 163 13.49 39.91 69.02
CA LEU A 163 12.84 39.73 67.73
C LEU A 163 12.00 38.45 67.72
N ARG A 164 10.69 38.58 67.48
CA ARG A 164 9.76 37.43 67.38
C ARG A 164 9.80 36.84 65.97
N ALA A 165 10.90 36.18 65.66
CA ALA A 165 11.17 35.70 64.31
C ALA A 165 11.77 34.29 64.30
N VAL A 166 11.81 33.69 63.12
CA VAL A 166 12.54 32.46 62.81
C VAL A 166 13.62 32.83 61.80
N ALA A 167 14.86 32.49 62.11
CA ALA A 167 15.98 32.71 61.21
C ALA A 167 16.22 31.45 60.37
N GLU A 168 16.26 31.62 59.04
CA GLU A 168 16.52 30.52 58.12
C GLU A 168 17.43 31.02 56.99
N GLY A 169 18.70 30.59 57.00
CA GLY A 169 19.71 31.06 56.06
C GLY A 169 20.05 32.54 56.24
N ASN A 170 19.95 33.31 55.15
CA ASN A 170 20.30 34.74 55.11
C ASN A 170 19.12 35.69 55.41
N ALA A 171 17.99 35.17 55.89
CA ALA A 171 16.81 35.97 56.14
C ALA A 171 16.03 35.50 57.36
N ILE A 172 15.29 36.44 57.94
CA ILE A 172 14.55 36.29 59.18
C ILE A 172 13.07 36.56 58.88
N TYR A 173 12.20 35.67 59.31
CA TYR A 173 10.76 35.72 58.99
C TYR A 173 9.90 35.67 60.24
N THR A 174 8.72 36.29 60.21
CA THR A 174 7.73 36.10 61.27
C THR A 174 6.99 34.77 61.10
N LYS A 175 6.58 34.16 62.21
CA LYS A 175 5.73 32.95 62.18
C LYS A 175 4.40 33.20 61.47
N GLN A 176 3.85 34.40 61.58
CA GLN A 176 2.60 34.80 60.91
C GLN A 176 2.77 34.86 59.39
N PHE A 177 3.89 35.40 58.90
CA PHE A 177 4.19 35.46 57.47
C PHE A 177 4.30 34.07 56.86
N VAL A 178 5.07 33.16 57.48
CA VAL A 178 5.18 31.76 57.03
C VAL A 178 3.80 31.06 57.04
N HIS A 179 3.01 31.27 58.10
CA HIS A 179 1.67 30.70 58.20
C HIS A 179 0.74 31.20 57.09
N SER A 180 0.76 32.50 56.78
CA SER A 180 -0.07 33.08 55.72
C SER A 180 0.23 32.47 54.35
N GLN A 181 1.51 32.29 54.02
CA GLN A 181 1.94 31.67 52.77
C GLN A 181 1.51 30.20 52.69
N ARG A 182 1.63 29.46 53.80
CA ARG A 182 1.16 28.08 53.90
C ARG A 182 -0.34 27.97 53.63
N VAL A 183 -1.15 28.86 54.22
CA VAL A 183 -2.61 28.84 54.04
C VAL A 183 -2.99 29.18 52.59
N ILE A 184 -2.36 30.19 51.99
CA ILE A 184 -2.61 30.57 50.59
C ILE A 184 -2.24 29.42 49.65
N LEU A 185 -1.07 28.81 49.85
CA LEU A 185 -0.62 27.66 49.06
C LEU A 185 -1.59 26.48 49.22
N ARG A 186 -1.93 26.11 50.45
CA ARG A 186 -2.85 25.01 50.74
C ARG A 186 -4.21 25.23 50.09
N ALA A 187 -4.81 26.40 50.27
CA ALA A 187 -6.12 26.71 49.72
C ALA A 187 -6.11 26.67 48.18
N GLY A 188 -5.07 27.23 47.55
CA GLY A 188 -4.93 27.23 46.10
C GLY A 188 -4.72 25.83 45.51
N LEU A 189 -3.90 25.00 46.14
CA LEU A 189 -3.64 23.63 45.70
C LEU A 189 -4.84 22.70 45.97
N MET A 190 -5.57 22.88 47.08
CA MET A 190 -6.81 22.13 47.34
C MET A 190 -7.92 22.43 46.32
N ALA A 191 -7.98 23.67 45.80
CA ALA A 191 -8.95 24.06 44.78
C ALA A 191 -8.52 23.67 43.36
N ALA A 192 -7.28 23.22 43.16
CA ALA A 192 -6.76 22.91 41.84
C ALA A 192 -7.39 21.64 41.27
N THR A 193 -7.94 21.74 40.06
CA THR A 193 -8.50 20.62 39.29
C THR A 193 -7.62 20.20 38.11
N ARG A 194 -6.47 20.88 37.94
CA ARG A 194 -5.48 20.63 36.87
C ARG A 194 -4.07 20.73 37.45
N PRO A 195 -3.05 20.15 36.79
CA PRO A 195 -1.67 20.28 37.22
C PRO A 195 -1.24 21.75 37.36
N VAL A 196 -0.62 22.09 38.49
CA VAL A 196 -0.20 23.46 38.83
C VAL A 196 1.32 23.52 38.93
N ASN A 197 1.94 24.40 38.16
CA ASN A 197 3.36 24.72 38.32
C ASN A 197 3.55 25.60 39.56
N LEU A 198 4.29 25.11 40.55
CA LEU A 198 4.48 25.75 41.85
C LEU A 198 5.23 27.09 41.72
N ALA A 199 6.24 27.19 40.85
CA ALA A 199 6.97 28.45 40.67
C ALA A 199 6.08 29.55 40.05
N ALA A 200 5.26 29.19 39.06
CA ALA A 200 4.28 30.10 38.47
C ALA A 200 3.18 30.50 39.47
N PHE A 201 2.76 29.56 40.32
CA PHE A 201 1.79 29.82 41.39
C PHE A 201 2.36 30.82 42.41
N PHE A 202 3.60 30.62 42.87
CA PHE A 202 4.26 31.53 43.81
C PHE A 202 4.38 32.95 43.24
N ALA A 203 4.80 33.08 41.97
CA ALA A 203 4.88 34.38 41.29
C ALA A 203 3.51 35.05 41.15
N ARG A 204 2.46 34.29 40.79
CA ARG A 204 1.11 34.84 40.62
C ARG A 204 0.48 35.33 41.92
N HIS A 205 0.77 34.66 43.03
CA HIS A 205 0.19 34.96 44.33
C HIS A 205 1.12 35.78 45.23
N ASN A 206 2.21 36.34 44.68
CA ASN A 206 3.22 37.10 45.41
C ASN A 206 3.73 36.38 46.67
N LEU A 207 3.89 35.06 46.57
CA LEU A 207 4.47 34.25 47.64
C LEU A 207 5.99 34.34 47.59
N PHE A 208 6.61 34.21 48.76
CA PHE A 208 8.04 34.40 48.92
C PHE A 208 8.79 33.14 48.47
N LEU A 209 9.49 33.25 47.33
CA LEU A 209 10.19 32.14 46.67
C LEU A 209 11.18 31.37 47.57
N PRO A 210 11.99 32.00 48.45
CA PRO A 210 12.88 31.26 49.34
C PRO A 210 12.17 30.34 50.35
N LEU A 211 10.88 30.58 50.64
CA LEU A 211 10.07 29.71 51.51
C LEU A 211 9.32 28.63 50.72
N MET A 212 9.56 28.49 49.41
CA MET A 212 8.84 27.53 48.56
C MET A 212 9.00 26.09 49.04
N ASP A 213 10.24 25.60 49.18
CA ASP A 213 10.48 24.19 49.54
C ASP A 213 9.95 23.86 50.96
N PRO A 214 10.25 24.67 52.01
CA PRO A 214 9.71 24.41 53.35
C PRO A 214 8.17 24.44 53.43
N VAL A 215 7.52 25.37 52.72
CA VAL A 215 6.06 25.49 52.75
C VAL A 215 5.39 24.40 51.93
N VAL A 216 5.98 23.99 50.80
CA VAL A 216 5.49 22.86 49.99
C VAL A 216 5.60 21.56 50.79
N ASP A 217 6.73 21.31 51.46
CA ASP A 217 6.92 20.12 52.28
C ASP A 217 5.94 20.06 53.46
N ALA A 218 5.68 21.19 54.11
CA ALA A 218 4.72 21.26 55.22
C ALA A 218 3.25 21.02 54.81
N VAL A 219 2.91 21.19 53.54
CA VAL A 219 1.53 21.04 53.02
C VAL A 219 1.37 19.75 52.22
N ARG A 220 2.47 19.11 51.80
CA ARG A 220 2.50 17.91 50.96
C ARG A 220 1.55 16.81 51.44
N ASP A 221 1.59 16.49 52.73
CA ASP A 221 0.80 15.39 53.31
C ASP A 221 -0.69 15.73 53.51
N GLU A 222 -1.05 17.02 53.44
CA GLU A 222 -2.43 17.49 53.64
C GLU A 222 -3.23 17.59 52.33
N LEU A 223 -2.56 17.50 51.18
CA LEU A 223 -3.16 17.74 49.87
C LEU A 223 -3.66 16.45 49.20
N PRO A 224 -4.83 16.46 48.55
CA PRO A 224 -5.32 15.34 47.74
C PRO A 224 -4.63 15.33 46.37
N GLY A 225 -3.33 15.06 46.35
CA GLY A 225 -2.52 15.01 45.12
C GLY A 225 -1.05 14.69 45.38
N LYS A 226 -0.25 14.65 44.31
CA LYS A 226 1.20 14.40 44.38
C LYS A 226 1.98 15.58 43.84
N VAL A 227 3.13 15.87 44.45
CA VAL A 227 4.07 16.86 43.94
C VAL A 227 5.21 16.13 43.23
N GLU A 228 5.29 16.29 41.92
CA GLU A 228 6.37 15.77 41.09
C GLU A 228 7.30 16.92 40.68
N GLY A 229 8.47 16.99 41.33
CA GLY A 229 9.40 18.10 41.13
C GLY A 229 8.78 19.44 41.53
N ARG A 230 8.47 20.30 40.54
CA ARG A 230 7.85 21.62 40.73
C ARG A 230 6.38 21.68 40.26
N VAL A 231 5.74 20.54 40.02
CA VAL A 231 4.34 20.49 39.57
C VAL A 231 3.52 19.71 40.59
N TYR A 232 2.43 20.30 41.05
CA TYR A 232 1.42 19.61 41.84
C TYR A 232 0.35 19.03 40.91
N VAL A 233 0.11 17.72 41.01
CA VAL A 233 -0.92 16.99 40.27
C VAL A 233 -2.04 16.60 41.23
N PRO A 234 -3.24 17.21 41.11
CA PRO A 234 -4.39 16.85 41.95
C PRO A 234 -4.88 15.42 41.68
N THR A 235 -5.27 14.68 42.71
CA THR A 235 -5.83 13.32 42.57
C THR A 235 -7.11 13.30 41.73
N CYS A 236 -7.96 14.33 41.84
CA CYS A 236 -9.17 14.45 41.03
C CYS A 236 -8.87 14.52 39.52
N PHE A 237 -7.74 15.13 39.14
CA PHE A 237 -7.29 15.17 37.75
C PHE A 237 -6.86 13.77 37.26
N GLU A 238 -6.12 13.01 38.07
CA GLU A 238 -5.71 11.64 37.71
C GLU A 238 -6.90 10.71 37.55
N VAL A 239 -7.89 10.79 38.45
CA VAL A 239 -9.13 9.99 38.39
C VAL A 239 -9.93 10.35 37.14
N ALA A 240 -10.20 11.63 36.91
CA ALA A 240 -10.94 12.07 35.73
C ALA A 240 -10.22 11.68 34.42
N ARG A 241 -8.89 11.79 34.38
CA ARG A 241 -8.08 11.35 33.24
C ARG A 241 -8.19 9.83 33.03
N ALA A 242 -8.14 9.04 34.09
CA ALA A 242 -8.25 7.58 34.01
C ALA A 242 -9.64 7.13 33.53
N GLU A 243 -10.71 7.75 34.04
CA GLU A 243 -12.10 7.51 33.62
C GLU A 243 -12.32 7.91 32.15
N GLN A 244 -11.75 9.03 31.69
CA GLN A 244 -11.87 9.44 30.30
C GLN A 244 -11.21 8.42 29.36
N VAL A 245 -10.03 7.90 29.71
CA VAL A 245 -9.36 6.84 28.95
C VAL A 245 -10.18 5.55 28.94
N GLU A 246 -10.76 5.16 30.09
CA GLU A 246 -11.64 3.99 30.18
C GLU A 246 -12.89 4.13 29.31
N ASN A 247 -13.55 5.29 29.37
CA ASN A 247 -14.76 5.54 28.58
C ASN A 247 -14.49 5.44 27.08
N VAL A 248 -13.39 6.03 26.59
CA VAL A 248 -12.98 5.92 25.18
C VAL A 248 -12.70 4.46 24.80
N TYR A 249 -12.01 3.72 25.67
CA TYR A 249 -11.71 2.30 25.41
C TYR A 249 -12.98 1.44 25.37
N PHE A 250 -13.91 1.65 26.30
CA PHE A 250 -15.14 0.86 26.37
C PHE A 250 -16.16 1.23 25.29
N SER A 251 -16.21 2.51 24.87
CA SER A 251 -17.11 2.94 23.80
C SER A 251 -16.61 2.51 22.42
N ASN A 252 -15.32 2.70 22.15
CA ASN A 252 -14.76 2.53 20.80
C ASN A 252 -14.13 1.15 20.61
N GLY A 253 -13.73 0.49 21.70
CA GLY A 253 -13.00 -0.77 21.65
C GLY A 253 -11.52 -0.62 21.27
N PHE A 254 -11.01 0.59 21.11
CA PHE A 254 -9.58 0.89 20.86
C PHE A 254 -9.19 2.28 21.39
N ILE A 255 -7.88 2.50 21.59
CA ILE A 255 -7.29 3.81 21.94
C ILE A 255 -6.04 4.06 21.10
N ASP A 256 -5.95 5.25 20.50
CA ASP A 256 -4.74 5.76 19.85
C ASP A 256 -3.73 6.30 20.89
N TYR A 257 -2.45 5.97 20.74
CA TYR A 257 -1.39 6.50 21.61
C TYR A 257 -1.21 8.02 21.47
N ALA A 258 -1.55 8.62 20.32
CA ALA A 258 -1.53 10.08 20.14
C ALA A 258 -2.50 10.78 21.10
N LEU A 259 -3.68 10.19 21.33
CA LEU A 259 -4.66 10.71 22.29
C LEU A 259 -4.11 10.66 23.72
N LEU A 260 -3.42 9.58 24.07
CA LEU A 260 -2.81 9.42 25.41
C LEU A 260 -1.65 10.39 25.64
N HIS A 261 -0.85 10.68 24.61
CA HIS A 261 0.18 11.72 24.68
C HIS A 261 -0.44 13.11 24.90
N GLN A 262 -1.56 13.43 24.23
CA GLN A 262 -2.30 14.69 24.47
C GLN A 262 -2.82 14.81 25.90
N HIS A 263 -3.20 13.69 26.52
CA HIS A 263 -3.62 13.63 27.93
C HIS A 263 -2.44 13.57 28.93
N GLY A 264 -1.20 13.71 28.46
CA GLY A 264 -0.01 13.78 29.31
C GLY A 264 0.45 12.43 29.87
N ILE A 265 0.21 11.33 29.15
CA ILE A 265 0.74 10.00 29.48
C ILE A 265 1.87 9.67 28.49
N PRO A 266 3.16 9.82 28.86
CA PRO A 266 4.28 9.65 27.94
C PRO A 266 4.56 8.18 27.57
N GLN A 267 4.22 7.22 28.43
CA GLN A 267 4.39 5.77 28.20
C GLN A 267 3.04 5.09 27.96
N ALA A 268 2.35 5.48 26.89
CA ALA A 268 0.99 5.02 26.57
C ALA A 268 0.87 3.48 26.48
N LYS A 269 1.82 2.83 25.80
CA LYS A 269 1.81 1.37 25.57
C LYS A 269 1.95 0.57 26.87
N GLU A 270 2.94 0.91 27.70
CA GLU A 270 3.21 0.23 28.98
C GLU A 270 2.08 0.47 29.98
N PHE A 271 1.52 1.68 30.01
CA PHE A 271 0.38 2.04 30.85
C PHE A 271 -0.84 1.17 30.56
N LEU A 272 -1.20 1.01 29.28
CA LEU A 272 -2.36 0.20 28.88
C LEU A 272 -2.13 -1.29 29.08
N LEU A 273 -0.92 -1.80 28.79
CA LEU A 273 -0.56 -3.19 29.06
C LEU A 273 -0.63 -3.50 30.57
N GLY A 274 -0.07 -2.65 31.43
CA GLY A 274 -0.14 -2.84 32.87
C GLY A 274 -1.56 -2.82 33.42
N LYS A 275 -2.46 -2.01 32.83
CA LYS A 275 -3.83 -1.85 33.27
C LYS A 275 -4.78 -2.96 32.79
N TYR A 276 -4.69 -3.33 31.50
CA TYR A 276 -5.66 -4.25 30.87
C TYR A 276 -5.11 -5.66 30.64
N ASN A 277 -3.78 -5.81 30.56
CA ASN A 277 -3.09 -7.09 30.38
C ASN A 277 -2.05 -7.34 31.48
N PRO A 278 -2.44 -7.40 32.77
CA PRO A 278 -1.48 -7.69 33.82
C PRO A 278 -0.86 -9.07 33.58
N ALA A 279 0.46 -9.11 33.40
CA ALA A 279 1.18 -10.36 33.18
C ALA A 279 0.99 -11.28 34.39
N LEU A 280 0.50 -12.50 34.15
CA LEU A 280 0.53 -13.60 35.12
C LEU A 280 1.99 -14.03 35.35
N GLY A 281 2.72 -13.26 36.17
CA GLY A 281 4.07 -13.62 36.61
C GLY A 281 5.03 -12.44 36.70
N GLY A 282 4.95 -11.67 37.79
CA GLY A 282 5.95 -10.64 38.11
C GLY A 282 5.56 -9.87 39.36
N ASN A 283 6.14 -10.26 40.50
CA ASN A 283 5.89 -9.71 41.84
C ASN A 283 5.69 -8.19 41.89
N ALA A 284 4.48 -7.76 42.22
CA ALA A 284 4.22 -6.46 42.83
C ALA A 284 3.88 -6.68 44.32
N ALA A 285 4.91 -6.87 45.13
CA ALA A 285 4.82 -6.77 46.59
C ALA A 285 6.02 -5.95 47.10
N ALA A 286 5.69 -4.72 47.47
CA ALA A 286 6.25 -3.92 48.56
C ALA A 286 7.78 -3.82 48.75
N ALA A 287 8.22 -2.57 48.71
CA ALA A 287 9.42 -2.06 49.36
C ALA A 287 9.63 -2.62 50.78
N THR A 288 10.80 -3.19 51.05
CA THR A 288 11.60 -2.98 52.27
C THR A 288 13.05 -3.36 51.97
N GLY A 289 14.00 -2.58 52.50
CA GLY A 289 15.42 -2.67 52.15
C GLY A 289 16.19 -3.84 52.77
N ALA A 290 17.25 -4.27 52.08
CA ALA A 290 18.48 -4.81 52.66
C ALA A 290 19.56 -4.97 51.56
N GLU A 291 20.80 -4.67 51.92
CA GLU A 291 22.01 -4.61 51.08
C GLU A 291 22.39 -5.88 50.27
N PRO A 292 23.23 -5.74 49.21
CA PRO A 292 23.57 -6.84 48.32
C PRO A 292 24.81 -7.63 48.78
N ARG A 293 24.72 -8.96 48.82
CA ARG A 293 25.90 -9.85 48.92
C ARG A 293 26.29 -10.40 47.55
N LYS A 294 27.51 -10.05 47.13
CA LYS A 294 28.24 -10.55 45.95
C LYS A 294 28.34 -12.08 45.93
N ARG A 295 28.10 -12.70 44.76
CA ARG A 295 28.84 -13.90 44.34
C ARG A 295 29.06 -13.91 42.82
N ARG A 296 30.34 -13.99 42.46
CA ARG A 296 30.91 -14.14 41.11
C ARG A 296 30.42 -15.43 40.43
N GLY A 297 30.14 -15.33 39.14
CA GLY A 297 30.01 -16.48 38.23
C GLY A 297 29.96 -16.01 36.79
N ARG A 298 31.12 -16.01 36.12
CA ARG A 298 31.33 -15.64 34.72
C ARG A 298 30.94 -16.83 33.83
N ARG A 299 29.93 -16.67 32.95
CA ARG A 299 29.85 -17.45 31.70
C ARG A 299 29.08 -16.65 30.63
N ASN A 300 29.73 -16.50 29.48
CA ASN A 300 29.30 -15.72 28.34
C ASN A 300 28.25 -16.47 27.50
N GLN A 301 27.39 -15.66 26.87
CA GLN A 301 26.74 -15.82 25.57
C GLN A 301 25.78 -17.02 25.39
N ASN A 302 24.49 -16.69 25.36
CA ASN A 302 23.66 -16.98 24.20
C ASN A 302 22.59 -15.89 24.07
N THR A 303 22.50 -15.32 22.88
CA THR A 303 21.41 -14.47 22.38
C THR A 303 20.07 -15.17 22.65
N ALA A 304 19.40 -14.74 23.72
CA ALA A 304 18.01 -15.08 23.95
C ALA A 304 17.18 -14.28 22.97
N ALA A 305 16.44 -14.99 22.11
CA ALA A 305 15.33 -14.42 21.35
C ALA A 305 14.41 -13.63 22.30
N PRO A 306 13.84 -12.49 21.87
CA PRO A 306 12.86 -11.80 22.70
C PRO A 306 11.70 -12.77 22.91
N VAL A 307 11.48 -13.14 24.18
CA VAL A 307 10.32 -13.91 24.60
C VAL A 307 9.10 -13.07 24.23
N GLU A 308 8.38 -13.46 23.17
CA GLU A 308 7.06 -12.92 22.85
C GLU A 308 6.19 -13.13 24.09
N LEU A 309 5.90 -12.03 24.78
CA LEU A 309 4.88 -11.97 25.83
C LEU A 309 3.56 -12.40 25.17
N ALA A 310 3.11 -13.62 25.49
CA ALA A 310 1.87 -14.17 24.96
C ALA A 310 0.73 -13.14 25.14
N PRO A 311 0.00 -12.79 24.07
CA PRO A 311 -1.04 -11.79 24.15
C PRO A 311 -2.16 -12.31 25.05
N VAL A 312 -2.54 -11.52 26.06
CA VAL A 312 -3.58 -11.89 27.02
C VAL A 312 -4.92 -11.90 26.28
N ALA A 313 -5.43 -13.10 26.01
CA ALA A 313 -6.75 -13.35 25.47
C ALA A 313 -7.85 -12.93 26.47
N ARG A 314 -9.02 -12.50 25.96
CA ARG A 314 -10.20 -12.27 26.81
C ARG A 314 -10.54 -13.54 27.60
N THR A 315 -10.64 -13.40 28.91
CA THR A 315 -11.03 -14.47 29.84
C THR A 315 -12.04 -13.93 30.85
N GLU A 316 -12.73 -14.81 31.60
CA GLU A 316 -13.64 -14.39 32.68
C GLU A 316 -12.96 -13.48 33.72
N ARG A 317 -11.63 -13.60 33.89
CA ARG A 317 -10.82 -12.78 34.79
C ARG A 317 -10.41 -11.44 34.19
N HIS A 318 -10.29 -11.34 32.87
CA HIS A 318 -9.90 -10.13 32.14
C HIS A 318 -10.81 -9.91 30.92
N PRO A 319 -12.03 -9.37 31.12
CA PRO A 319 -13.01 -9.20 30.05
C PRO A 319 -12.62 -8.13 29.02
N ASN A 320 -11.73 -7.22 29.40
CA ASN A 320 -11.33 -6.04 28.64
C ASN A 320 -9.88 -6.13 28.13
N ALA A 321 -9.30 -7.33 28.08
CA ALA A 321 -7.97 -7.55 27.53
C ALA A 321 -7.90 -7.07 26.07
N GLY A 322 -6.74 -6.59 25.67
CA GLY A 322 -6.50 -6.04 24.34
C GLY A 322 -5.09 -6.29 23.84
N HIS A 323 -4.77 -5.81 22.65
CA HIS A 323 -3.51 -6.04 21.98
C HIS A 323 -2.83 -4.70 21.73
N ALA A 324 -1.56 -4.61 22.13
CA ALA A 324 -0.76 -3.41 21.97
C ALA A 324 -0.07 -3.41 20.60
N LEU A 325 -0.62 -2.65 19.67
CA LEU A 325 -0.11 -2.47 18.32
C LEU A 325 0.91 -1.33 18.28
N SER A 326 1.42 -1.02 17.09
CA SER A 326 2.43 0.01 16.83
C SER A 326 2.01 1.41 17.30
N SER A 327 0.78 1.80 17.00
CA SER A 327 0.22 3.16 17.20
C SER A 327 -1.01 3.20 18.11
N CYS A 328 -1.62 2.05 18.40
CA CYS A 328 -2.85 1.97 19.16
C CYS A 328 -2.97 0.69 20.00
N PHE A 329 -3.95 0.65 20.88
CA PHE A 329 -4.32 -0.53 21.66
C PHE A 329 -5.75 -0.94 21.31
N VAL A 330 -5.95 -2.17 20.85
CA VAL A 330 -7.24 -2.67 20.35
C VAL A 330 -7.77 -3.76 21.28
N SER A 331 -9.03 -3.70 21.68
CA SER A 331 -9.65 -4.71 22.54
C SER A 331 -9.90 -6.02 21.80
N ASP A 332 -9.76 -7.15 22.51
CA ASP A 332 -10.11 -8.48 21.98
C ASP A 332 -11.63 -8.55 21.66
N ARG A 333 -12.46 -7.78 22.38
CA ARG A 333 -13.90 -7.62 22.11
C ARG A 333 -14.17 -7.00 20.75
N PHE A 334 -13.40 -5.98 20.35
CA PHE A 334 -13.54 -5.36 19.03
C PHE A 334 -13.21 -6.36 17.92
N LEU A 335 -12.10 -7.09 18.06
CA LEU A 335 -11.67 -8.10 17.07
C LEU A 335 -12.64 -9.28 16.98
N ALA A 336 -13.26 -9.69 18.10
CA ALA A 336 -14.26 -10.75 18.11
C ALA A 336 -15.57 -10.35 17.40
N ASN A 337 -15.94 -9.06 17.43
CA ASN A 337 -17.21 -8.56 16.92
C ASN A 337 -17.11 -7.94 15.51
N LEU A 338 -16.16 -8.39 14.69
CA LEU A 338 -16.03 -7.93 13.31
C LEU A 338 -17.09 -8.61 12.43
N ILE A 339 -18.25 -7.97 12.30
CA ILE A 339 -19.42 -8.48 11.53
C ILE A 339 -19.04 -8.83 10.09
N ALA A 340 -18.12 -8.07 9.47
CA ALA A 340 -17.69 -8.32 8.10
C ALA A 340 -17.04 -9.70 7.88
N LEU A 341 -16.48 -10.31 8.94
CA LEU A 341 -15.97 -11.68 8.88
C LEU A 341 -17.11 -12.72 8.92
N GLU A 342 -18.28 -12.38 9.46
CA GLU A 342 -19.46 -13.26 9.43
C GLU A 342 -19.97 -13.43 7.98
N ASP A 343 -19.98 -12.37 7.18
CA ASP A 343 -20.37 -12.43 5.76
C ASP A 343 -19.45 -13.39 4.97
N LEU A 344 -18.15 -13.41 5.32
CA LEU A 344 -17.16 -14.33 4.76
C LEU A 344 -17.39 -15.78 5.21
N THR A 345 -17.88 -16.00 6.45
CA THR A 345 -18.27 -17.34 6.93
C THR A 345 -19.54 -17.87 6.28
N GLN A 346 -20.50 -16.99 6.00
CA GLN A 346 -21.77 -17.34 5.35
C GLN A 346 -21.57 -17.56 3.84
N GLY A 347 -20.48 -17.02 3.28
CA GLY A 347 -20.11 -17.17 1.87
C GLY A 347 -20.81 -16.15 0.96
N ASP A 348 -21.39 -15.10 1.53
CA ASP A 348 -22.03 -13.99 0.82
C ASP A 348 -20.98 -13.12 0.12
N THR A 349 -19.83 -12.93 0.75
CA THR A 349 -18.66 -12.25 0.19
C THR A 349 -17.51 -13.25 -0.03
N LEU A 350 -16.76 -13.06 -1.12
CA LEU A 350 -15.63 -13.93 -1.48
C LEU A 350 -14.27 -13.30 -1.19
N ALA A 351 -14.23 -11.97 -1.11
CA ALA A 351 -13.07 -11.22 -0.67
C ALA A 351 -13.50 -10.13 0.31
N LEU A 352 -12.63 -9.83 1.28
CA LEU A 352 -12.84 -8.82 2.31
C LEU A 352 -11.55 -8.05 2.56
N ASP A 353 -11.59 -6.72 2.52
CA ASP A 353 -10.49 -5.88 2.95
C ASP A 353 -10.60 -5.59 4.46
N LEU A 354 -9.71 -6.20 5.25
CA LEU A 354 -9.69 -6.00 6.71
C LEU A 354 -9.31 -4.56 7.10
N ALA A 355 -8.52 -3.85 6.29
CA ALA A 355 -8.06 -2.51 6.63
C ALA A 355 -9.23 -1.51 6.74
N LEU A 356 -10.30 -1.71 5.95
CA LEU A 356 -11.51 -0.88 5.99
C LEU A 356 -12.35 -1.08 7.27
N HIS A 357 -12.18 -2.21 7.95
CA HIS A 357 -12.93 -2.56 9.16
C HIS A 357 -12.11 -2.37 10.44
N LEU A 358 -10.82 -2.05 10.32
CA LEU A 358 -9.95 -1.74 11.44
C LEU A 358 -9.88 -0.22 11.67
N PRO A 359 -9.57 0.23 12.90
CA PRO A 359 -9.37 1.65 13.16
C PRO A 359 -8.25 2.23 12.29
N SER A 360 -8.40 3.48 11.84
CA SER A 360 -7.41 4.17 10.99
C SER A 360 -6.02 4.32 11.61
N ALA A 361 -5.92 4.17 12.93
CA ALA A 361 -4.63 4.16 13.62
C ALA A 361 -3.83 2.88 13.32
N VAL A 362 -4.50 1.75 13.02
CA VAL A 362 -3.84 0.46 12.78
C VAL A 362 -3.05 0.48 11.48
N ASP A 363 -1.74 0.27 11.57
CA ASP A 363 -0.89 0.02 10.41
C ASP A 363 -0.81 -1.50 10.18
N PHE A 364 -1.62 -2.00 9.25
CA PHE A 364 -1.68 -3.43 8.97
C PHE A 364 -0.33 -4.01 8.52
N ALA A 365 0.52 -3.24 7.83
CA ALA A 365 1.80 -3.75 7.36
C ALA A 365 2.74 -4.10 8.53
N GLN A 366 2.75 -3.26 9.59
CA GLN A 366 3.58 -3.48 10.77
C GLN A 366 2.94 -4.44 11.78
N ASP A 367 1.61 -4.38 11.92
CA ASP A 367 0.87 -5.07 12.98
C ASP A 367 0.23 -6.39 12.53
N SER A 368 0.40 -6.78 11.25
CA SER A 368 -0.20 -7.98 10.64
C SER A 368 0.01 -9.25 11.43
N ASN A 369 1.22 -9.51 11.95
CA ASN A 369 1.54 -10.75 12.66
C ASN A 369 0.71 -10.92 13.93
N THR A 370 0.63 -9.86 14.75
CA THR A 370 -0.14 -9.88 16.01
C THR A 370 -1.63 -9.93 15.74
N LEU A 371 -2.12 -9.13 14.78
CA LEU A 371 -3.53 -9.09 14.41
C LEU A 371 -4.02 -10.39 13.78
N LEU A 372 -3.34 -10.90 12.76
CA LEU A 372 -3.73 -12.14 12.07
C LEU A 372 -3.61 -13.35 12.98
N GLY A 373 -2.57 -13.41 13.83
CA GLY A 373 -2.42 -14.48 14.81
C GLY A 373 -3.66 -14.58 15.69
N ARG A 374 -4.14 -13.44 16.22
CA ARG A 374 -5.30 -13.44 17.10
C ARG A 374 -6.64 -13.53 16.37
N LEU A 375 -6.77 -12.90 15.21
CA LEU A 375 -7.97 -13.03 14.37
C LEU A 375 -8.19 -14.48 13.93
N ARG A 376 -7.14 -15.26 13.66
CA ARG A 376 -7.26 -16.70 13.35
C ARG A 376 -7.77 -17.52 14.53
N GLU A 377 -7.43 -17.14 15.76
CA GLU A 377 -7.93 -17.80 16.97
C GLU A 377 -9.41 -17.48 17.24
N LEU A 378 -9.83 -16.24 16.96
CA LEU A 378 -11.22 -15.80 17.14
C LEU A 378 -12.13 -16.26 16.00
N HIS A 379 -11.62 -16.24 14.76
CA HIS A 379 -12.36 -16.53 13.52
C HIS A 379 -11.63 -17.60 12.70
N PRO A 380 -11.96 -18.90 12.91
CA PRO A 380 -11.28 -20.01 12.24
C PRO A 380 -11.34 -19.97 10.71
N ILE A 381 -12.31 -19.26 10.13
CA ILE A 381 -12.50 -19.09 8.68
C ILE A 381 -11.26 -18.49 7.99
N ILE A 382 -10.49 -17.66 8.70
CA ILE A 382 -9.31 -16.99 8.16
C ILE A 382 -8.23 -18.01 7.77
N ASN A 383 -8.20 -19.20 8.41
CA ASN A 383 -7.27 -20.27 8.04
C ASN A 383 -7.59 -20.89 6.67
N PHE A 384 -8.82 -20.71 6.17
CA PHE A 384 -9.25 -21.14 4.83
C PHE A 384 -9.19 -20.01 3.79
N CYS A 385 -8.69 -18.84 4.19
CA CYS A 385 -8.55 -17.69 3.32
C CYS A 385 -7.09 -17.49 2.90
N VAL A 386 -6.89 -17.09 1.65
CA VAL A 386 -5.62 -16.54 1.18
C VAL A 386 -5.53 -15.11 1.72
N VAL A 387 -4.48 -14.82 2.47
CA VAL A 387 -4.20 -13.47 2.98
C VAL A 387 -3.22 -12.81 2.02
N LEU A 388 -3.61 -11.67 1.46
CA LEU A 388 -2.81 -10.89 0.53
C LEU A 388 -2.21 -9.66 1.23
N ASP A 389 -1.22 -9.07 0.60
CA ASP A 389 -0.61 -7.83 1.05
C ASP A 389 -1.67 -6.72 1.11
N GLY A 390 -1.64 -5.93 2.18
CA GLY A 390 -2.64 -4.91 2.48
C GLY A 390 -3.84 -5.39 3.32
N GLY A 391 -3.92 -6.69 3.67
CA GLY A 391 -4.95 -7.20 4.58
C GLY A 391 -6.23 -7.67 3.87
N VAL A 392 -6.16 -7.92 2.57
CA VAL A 392 -7.25 -8.52 1.80
C VAL A 392 -7.30 -10.03 2.04
N LEU A 393 -8.44 -10.51 2.52
CA LEU A 393 -8.74 -11.92 2.68
C LEU A 393 -9.54 -12.41 1.48
N VAL A 394 -9.13 -13.49 0.84
CA VAL A 394 -9.90 -14.16 -0.21
C VAL A 394 -10.23 -15.58 0.22
N HIS A 395 -11.52 -15.90 0.25
CA HIS A 395 -12.00 -17.20 0.68
C HIS A 395 -11.57 -18.30 -0.31
N GLY A 396 -11.17 -19.49 0.19
CA GLY A 396 -10.67 -20.58 -0.65
C GLY A 396 -11.63 -21.07 -1.74
N SER A 397 -12.95 -20.93 -1.54
CA SER A 397 -13.96 -21.26 -2.56
C SER A 397 -13.95 -20.33 -3.79
N ALA A 398 -13.32 -19.17 -3.70
CA ALA A 398 -13.19 -18.24 -4.82
C ALA A 398 -12.42 -18.91 -5.99
N LEU A 399 -11.42 -19.75 -5.71
CA LEU A 399 -10.66 -20.45 -6.73
C LEU A 399 -11.56 -21.33 -7.61
N ASP A 400 -12.49 -22.07 -7.03
CA ASP A 400 -13.37 -22.96 -7.79
C ASP A 400 -14.37 -22.17 -8.65
N LYS A 401 -14.90 -21.06 -8.11
CA LYS A 401 -15.75 -20.13 -8.88
C LYS A 401 -14.98 -19.48 -10.04
N VAL A 402 -13.73 -19.07 -9.80
CA VAL A 402 -12.84 -18.53 -10.84
C VAL A 402 -12.56 -19.57 -11.92
N LYS A 403 -12.22 -20.81 -11.57
CA LYS A 403 -11.99 -21.90 -12.54
C LYS A 403 -13.22 -22.14 -13.41
N ALA A 404 -14.42 -22.18 -12.83
CA ALA A 404 -15.66 -22.38 -13.57
C ALA A 404 -15.95 -21.23 -14.55
N ARG A 405 -15.80 -19.98 -14.10
CA ARG A 405 -16.01 -18.79 -14.94
C ARG A 405 -14.95 -18.69 -16.06
N LEU A 406 -13.70 -18.98 -15.74
CA LEU A 406 -12.57 -18.95 -16.68
C LEU A 406 -12.74 -19.99 -17.79
N ARG A 407 -13.18 -21.20 -17.46
CA ARG A 407 -13.54 -22.23 -18.47
C ARG A 407 -14.58 -21.70 -19.46
N ALA A 408 -15.68 -21.12 -18.97
CA ALA A 408 -16.74 -20.60 -19.83
C ALA A 408 -16.22 -19.47 -20.77
N VAL A 409 -15.45 -18.52 -20.23
CA VAL A 409 -14.90 -17.40 -21.00
C VAL A 409 -13.90 -17.85 -22.05
N PHE A 410 -13.00 -18.79 -21.71
CA PHE A 410 -12.04 -19.35 -22.65
C PHE A 410 -12.72 -20.19 -23.74
N GLU A 411 -13.74 -20.98 -23.39
CA GLU A 411 -14.54 -21.71 -24.38
C GLU A 411 -15.25 -20.79 -25.37
N GLU A 412 -15.91 -19.73 -24.89
CA GLU A 412 -16.59 -18.77 -25.77
C GLU A 412 -15.62 -18.09 -26.73
N ARG A 413 -14.43 -17.69 -26.26
CA ARG A 413 -13.41 -17.08 -27.12
C ARG A 413 -12.84 -18.06 -28.15
N LEU A 414 -12.58 -19.30 -27.75
CA LEU A 414 -12.09 -20.34 -28.67
C LEU A 414 -13.13 -20.64 -29.76
N LYS A 415 -14.43 -20.61 -29.43
CA LYS A 415 -15.54 -20.76 -30.40
C LYS A 415 -15.64 -19.54 -31.35
N GLN A 416 -15.55 -18.31 -30.83
CA GLN A 416 -15.64 -17.08 -31.64
C GLN A 416 -14.43 -16.85 -32.56
N GLY A 417 -13.26 -17.42 -32.22
CA GLY A 417 -12.06 -17.37 -33.06
C GLY A 417 -12.14 -18.19 -34.36
N GLY A 418 -13.21 -18.97 -34.57
CA GLY A 418 -13.43 -19.76 -35.79
C GLY A 418 -13.75 -18.93 -37.05
N ASP A 419 -14.32 -17.73 -36.91
CA ASP A 419 -15.01 -17.04 -38.01
C ASP A 419 -14.25 -15.85 -38.63
N LYS A 420 -13.11 -15.44 -38.06
CA LYS A 420 -12.34 -14.29 -38.55
C LYS A 420 -10.86 -14.66 -38.71
N ARG A 421 -10.35 -14.50 -39.95
CA ARG A 421 -8.95 -14.54 -40.45
C ARG A 421 -7.97 -15.43 -39.66
N PRO A 422 -7.21 -16.33 -40.29
CA PRO A 422 -6.19 -17.09 -39.59
C PRO A 422 -5.08 -16.13 -39.11
N ARG A 423 -5.15 -15.71 -37.84
CA ARG A 423 -3.94 -15.30 -37.09
C ARG A 423 -3.02 -16.52 -37.05
N LYS A 424 -1.71 -16.27 -37.10
CA LYS A 424 -0.66 -17.31 -37.15
C LYS A 424 -0.94 -18.40 -36.11
N ALA A 425 -0.89 -19.66 -36.51
CA ALA A 425 -1.17 -20.82 -35.64
C ALA A 425 -0.34 -20.83 -34.34
N SER A 426 0.83 -20.17 -34.36
CA SER A 426 1.71 -19.95 -33.20
C SER A 426 1.11 -19.09 -32.07
N GLU A 427 0.09 -18.26 -32.32
CA GLU A 427 -0.51 -17.38 -31.30
C GLU A 427 -1.71 -18.01 -30.59
N ARG A 428 -2.32 -19.07 -31.15
CA ARG A 428 -3.50 -19.71 -30.54
C ARG A 428 -3.14 -20.67 -29.41
N THR A 429 -1.91 -21.17 -29.40
CA THR A 429 -1.46 -22.28 -28.56
C THR A 429 -0.75 -21.87 -27.28
N VAL A 430 -0.39 -20.59 -27.12
CA VAL A 430 0.38 -20.14 -25.96
C VAL A 430 -0.48 -19.24 -25.08
N PHE A 431 -0.54 -19.57 -23.79
CA PHE A 431 -1.09 -18.67 -22.77
C PHE A 431 -0.20 -17.42 -22.65
N GLY A 432 -0.67 -16.31 -23.23
CA GLY A 432 0.06 -15.04 -23.29
C GLY A 432 -0.69 -13.88 -22.61
N ASP A 433 -0.26 -12.66 -22.92
CA ASP A 433 -0.71 -11.44 -22.24
C ASP A 433 -2.22 -11.19 -22.35
N GLU A 434 -2.85 -11.53 -23.47
CA GLU A 434 -4.31 -11.39 -23.64
C GLU A 434 -5.09 -12.33 -22.71
N GLN A 435 -4.59 -13.55 -22.49
CA GLN A 435 -5.17 -14.54 -21.58
C GLN A 435 -4.95 -14.13 -20.13
N GLU A 436 -3.77 -13.59 -19.80
CA GLU A 436 -3.47 -13.03 -18.47
C GLU A 436 -4.37 -11.84 -18.12
N GLN A 437 -4.59 -10.91 -19.05
CA GLN A 437 -5.53 -9.80 -18.85
C GLN A 437 -6.97 -10.29 -18.65
N THR A 438 -7.35 -11.36 -19.36
CA THR A 438 -8.68 -11.96 -19.23
C THR A 438 -8.83 -12.65 -17.88
N PHE A 439 -7.78 -13.33 -17.43
CA PHE A 439 -7.73 -13.93 -16.11
C PHE A 439 -7.86 -12.88 -15.00
N LEU A 440 -7.12 -11.78 -15.07
CA LEU A 440 -7.23 -10.66 -14.12
C LEU A 440 -8.64 -10.08 -14.06
N ARG A 441 -9.32 -9.93 -15.21
CA ARG A 441 -10.73 -9.47 -15.24
C ARG A 441 -11.68 -10.46 -14.57
N VAL A 442 -11.49 -11.76 -14.79
CA VAL A 442 -12.31 -12.79 -14.14
C VAL A 442 -12.04 -12.83 -12.63
N LEU A 443 -10.79 -12.65 -12.19
CA LEU A 443 -10.46 -12.54 -10.77
C LEU A 443 -11.20 -11.36 -10.13
N ALA A 444 -11.15 -10.18 -10.75
CA ALA A 444 -11.87 -8.99 -10.27
C ALA A 444 -13.39 -9.20 -10.23
N GLU A 445 -13.98 -9.77 -11.28
CA GLU A 445 -15.43 -10.05 -11.36
C GLU A 445 -15.88 -11.02 -10.25
N VAL A 446 -15.14 -12.11 -10.02
CA VAL A 446 -15.52 -13.16 -9.06
C VAL A 446 -15.25 -12.73 -7.62
N THR A 447 -14.14 -12.05 -7.36
CA THR A 447 -13.79 -11.58 -6.00
C THR A 447 -14.54 -10.30 -5.60
N GLY A 448 -15.06 -9.54 -6.57
CA GLY A 448 -15.68 -8.24 -6.34
C GLY A 448 -14.67 -7.11 -6.10
N LEU A 449 -13.37 -7.39 -6.22
CA LEU A 449 -12.31 -6.40 -6.03
C LEU A 449 -12.15 -5.52 -7.28
N SER A 450 -12.11 -4.21 -7.07
CA SER A 450 -11.87 -3.23 -8.15
C SER A 450 -10.45 -3.36 -8.71
N LEU A 451 -10.33 -3.39 -10.05
CA LEU A 451 -9.05 -3.41 -10.76
C LEU A 451 -8.17 -2.19 -10.50
N GLN A 452 -8.75 -1.04 -10.13
CA GLN A 452 -8.01 0.21 -9.92
C GLN A 452 -7.43 0.30 -8.50
N GLU A 453 -8.17 -0.19 -7.52
CA GLU A 453 -7.81 -0.05 -6.10
C GLU A 453 -6.97 -1.23 -5.62
N TYR A 454 -7.24 -2.44 -6.12
CA TYR A 454 -6.64 -3.69 -5.65
C TYR A 454 -5.73 -4.34 -6.70
N SER A 455 -5.05 -3.55 -7.54
CA SER A 455 -4.22 -4.08 -8.64
C SER A 455 -3.13 -5.03 -8.13
N GLN A 456 -2.41 -4.65 -7.07
CA GLN A 456 -1.34 -5.46 -6.48
C GLN A 456 -1.87 -6.79 -5.92
N ALA A 457 -2.96 -6.75 -5.16
CA ALA A 457 -3.59 -7.94 -4.59
C ALA A 457 -4.11 -8.90 -5.68
N LEU A 458 -4.69 -8.36 -6.76
CA LEU A 458 -5.13 -9.16 -7.91
C LEU A 458 -3.96 -9.74 -8.70
N GLU A 459 -2.84 -9.02 -8.82
CA GLU A 459 -1.61 -9.53 -9.43
C GLU A 459 -0.99 -10.66 -8.61
N ASP A 460 -0.97 -10.54 -7.28
CA ASP A 460 -0.48 -11.58 -6.39
C ASP A 460 -1.35 -12.84 -6.47
N LEU A 461 -2.68 -12.69 -6.47
CA LEU A 461 -3.62 -13.80 -6.72
C LEU A 461 -3.41 -14.42 -8.09
N SER A 462 -3.25 -13.58 -9.12
CA SER A 462 -3.00 -14.03 -10.49
C SER A 462 -1.72 -14.86 -10.55
N SER A 463 -0.65 -14.42 -9.90
CA SER A 463 0.61 -15.17 -9.79
C SER A 463 0.41 -16.53 -9.11
N GLN A 464 -0.28 -16.56 -7.97
CA GLN A 464 -0.53 -17.80 -7.22
C GLN A 464 -1.39 -18.81 -8.00
N TRP A 465 -2.36 -18.35 -8.79
CA TRP A 465 -3.32 -19.21 -9.48
C TRP A 465 -3.04 -19.34 -10.99
N LYS A 466 -1.91 -18.80 -11.47
CA LYS A 466 -1.51 -18.78 -12.88
C LYS A 466 -1.45 -20.17 -13.52
N ASP A 467 -0.87 -21.14 -12.81
CA ASP A 467 -0.71 -22.49 -13.34
C ASP A 467 -2.06 -23.21 -13.50
N ALA A 468 -3.04 -22.91 -12.63
CA ALA A 468 -4.39 -23.43 -12.77
C ALA A 468 -5.12 -22.83 -13.98
N ALA A 469 -4.96 -21.52 -14.23
CA ALA A 469 -5.54 -20.86 -15.40
C ALA A 469 -4.90 -21.36 -16.71
N ARG A 470 -3.57 -21.55 -16.71
CA ARG A 470 -2.83 -22.11 -17.85
C ARG A 470 -3.27 -23.54 -18.17
N GLY A 471 -3.36 -24.40 -17.15
CA GLY A 471 -3.80 -25.78 -17.34
C GLY A 471 -5.19 -25.89 -17.96
N ILE A 472 -6.13 -25.03 -17.54
CA ILE A 472 -7.48 -24.98 -18.14
C ILE A 472 -7.42 -24.57 -19.63
N TYR A 473 -6.62 -23.56 -19.97
CA TYR A 473 -6.50 -23.10 -21.35
C TYR A 473 -5.89 -24.19 -22.25
N ASP A 474 -4.82 -24.84 -21.79
CA ASP A 474 -4.13 -25.89 -22.54
C ASP A 474 -5.03 -27.12 -22.77
N GLU A 475 -5.82 -27.53 -21.76
CA GLU A 475 -6.83 -28.58 -21.89
C GLU A 475 -7.87 -28.25 -22.97
N LEU A 476 -8.38 -27.02 -22.98
CA LEU A 476 -9.37 -26.57 -23.96
C LEU A 476 -8.79 -26.48 -25.38
N VAL A 477 -7.55 -25.99 -25.53
CA VAL A 477 -6.86 -25.97 -26.83
C VAL A 477 -6.65 -27.39 -27.35
N ALA A 478 -6.17 -28.32 -26.51
CA ALA A 478 -5.97 -29.71 -26.90
C ALA A 478 -7.29 -30.39 -27.33
N ALA A 479 -8.40 -30.09 -26.65
CA ALA A 479 -9.72 -30.60 -27.04
C ALA A 479 -10.18 -30.07 -28.42
N VAL A 480 -9.90 -28.80 -28.71
CA VAL A 480 -10.19 -28.21 -30.04
C VAL A 480 -9.35 -28.87 -31.14
N GLU A 481 -8.05 -29.09 -30.88
CA GLU A 481 -7.15 -29.75 -31.84
C GLU A 481 -7.55 -31.20 -32.14
N GLN A 482 -7.95 -31.98 -31.12
CA GLN A 482 -8.44 -33.34 -31.30
C GLN A 482 -9.69 -33.39 -32.19
N ASN A 483 -10.65 -32.50 -31.95
CA ASN A 483 -11.86 -32.43 -32.77
C ASN A 483 -11.55 -32.07 -34.23
N ALA A 484 -10.64 -31.11 -34.46
CA ALA A 484 -10.21 -30.75 -35.82
C ALA A 484 -9.55 -31.93 -36.57
N ALA A 485 -8.74 -32.74 -35.88
CA ALA A 485 -8.12 -33.92 -36.48
C ALA A 485 -9.15 -35.00 -36.86
N VAL A 486 -10.22 -35.17 -36.08
CA VAL A 486 -11.33 -36.09 -36.40
C VAL A 486 -12.10 -35.59 -37.61
N ASP A 487 -12.35 -34.29 -37.71
CA ASP A 487 -13.08 -33.68 -38.83
C ASP A 487 -12.31 -33.82 -40.15
N LEU A 488 -11.00 -33.59 -40.15
CA LEU A 488 -10.15 -33.80 -41.34
C LEU A 488 -10.17 -35.25 -41.82
N LYS A 489 -10.13 -36.22 -40.90
CA LYS A 489 -10.25 -37.65 -41.23
C LYS A 489 -11.61 -37.96 -41.87
N ARG A 490 -12.70 -37.47 -41.28
CA ARG A 490 -14.05 -37.63 -41.83
C ARG A 490 -14.16 -37.02 -43.23
N MET A 491 -13.56 -35.84 -43.43
CA MET A 491 -13.55 -35.16 -44.72
C MET A 491 -12.77 -35.94 -45.78
N ARG A 492 -11.61 -36.52 -45.42
CA ARG A 492 -10.84 -37.40 -46.30
C ARG A 492 -11.65 -38.61 -46.73
N SER A 493 -12.30 -39.30 -45.79
CA SER A 493 -13.16 -40.44 -46.12
C SER A 493 -14.27 -40.06 -47.11
N ARG A 494 -14.91 -38.91 -46.92
CA ARG A 494 -15.94 -38.40 -47.85
C ARG A 494 -15.37 -38.10 -49.24
N LEU A 495 -14.23 -37.42 -49.32
CA LEU A 495 -13.59 -37.08 -50.59
C LEU A 495 -13.11 -38.33 -51.33
N GLN A 496 -12.51 -39.30 -50.65
CA GLN A 496 -12.07 -40.56 -51.27
C GLN A 496 -13.24 -41.38 -51.83
N LEU A 497 -14.39 -41.42 -51.14
CA LEU A 497 -15.62 -42.03 -51.66
C LEU A 497 -16.10 -41.33 -52.94
N SER A 498 -16.14 -39.99 -52.92
CA SER A 498 -16.54 -39.17 -54.08
C SER A 498 -15.61 -39.38 -55.27
N LEU A 499 -14.29 -39.34 -55.03
CA LEU A 499 -13.25 -39.60 -56.04
C LEU A 499 -13.35 -41.02 -56.61
N GLY A 500 -13.71 -42.01 -55.78
CA GLY A 500 -13.96 -43.38 -56.24
C GLY A 500 -15.11 -43.47 -57.23
N SER A 501 -16.24 -42.81 -56.97
CA SER A 501 -17.38 -42.78 -57.92
C SER A 501 -16.99 -42.06 -59.21
N ALA A 502 -16.40 -40.87 -59.10
CA ALA A 502 -15.98 -40.06 -60.24
C ALA A 502 -14.94 -40.78 -61.12
N TRP A 503 -14.06 -41.59 -60.50
CA TRP A 503 -13.08 -42.40 -61.22
C TRP A 503 -13.73 -43.45 -62.12
N VAL A 504 -14.70 -44.20 -61.58
CA VAL A 504 -15.39 -45.25 -62.36
C VAL A 504 -16.19 -44.63 -63.51
N GLU A 505 -16.85 -43.49 -63.27
CA GLU A 505 -17.55 -42.74 -64.31
C GLU A 505 -16.59 -42.24 -65.41
N LEU A 506 -15.45 -41.64 -65.05
CA LEU A 506 -14.42 -41.25 -66.02
C LEU A 506 -13.88 -42.47 -66.77
N PHE A 507 -13.69 -43.60 -66.10
CA PHE A 507 -13.19 -44.81 -66.74
C PHE A 507 -14.17 -45.32 -67.80
N VAL A 508 -15.48 -45.34 -67.50
CA VAL A 508 -16.54 -45.68 -68.47
C VAL A 508 -16.56 -44.67 -69.62
N ALA A 509 -16.48 -43.36 -69.34
CA ALA A 509 -16.42 -42.33 -70.37
C ALA A 509 -15.16 -42.46 -71.26
N SER A 510 -14.02 -42.85 -70.70
CA SER A 510 -12.78 -43.04 -71.45
C SER A 510 -12.87 -44.18 -72.47
N LYS A 511 -13.60 -45.25 -72.16
CA LYS A 511 -13.91 -46.31 -73.14
C LYS A 511 -14.78 -45.78 -74.28
N GLY A 512 -15.72 -44.89 -73.99
CA GLY A 512 -16.52 -44.22 -75.01
C GLY A 512 -15.71 -43.29 -75.90
N VAL A 513 -14.81 -42.52 -75.31
CA VAL A 513 -13.86 -41.67 -76.04
C VAL A 513 -12.95 -42.52 -76.95
N ALA A 514 -12.45 -43.65 -76.46
CA ALA A 514 -11.63 -44.57 -77.25
C ALA A 514 -12.43 -45.20 -78.41
N TRP A 515 -13.68 -45.60 -78.17
CA TRP A 515 -14.57 -46.10 -79.21
C TRP A 515 -14.84 -45.03 -80.28
N CYS A 516 -15.17 -43.80 -79.88
CA CYS A 516 -15.37 -42.67 -80.80
C CYS A 516 -14.14 -42.40 -81.66
N SER A 517 -12.94 -42.51 -81.11
CA SER A 517 -11.69 -42.33 -81.86
C SER A 517 -11.48 -43.37 -82.96
N SER A 518 -12.18 -44.52 -82.89
CA SER A 518 -12.15 -45.56 -83.92
C SER A 518 -13.28 -45.45 -84.96
N GLN A 519 -14.36 -44.73 -84.66
CA GLN A 519 -15.58 -44.68 -85.48
C GLN A 519 -15.86 -43.31 -86.11
N LEU A 520 -15.35 -42.23 -85.53
CA LEU A 520 -15.59 -40.85 -85.96
C LEU A 520 -14.35 -40.22 -86.59
N ASP A 521 -14.53 -39.07 -87.23
CA ASP A 521 -13.44 -38.26 -87.76
C ASP A 521 -12.59 -37.62 -86.64
N GLU A 522 -11.36 -37.25 -86.99
CA GLU A 522 -10.36 -36.73 -86.04
C GLU A 522 -10.84 -35.46 -85.31
N VAL A 523 -11.63 -34.61 -85.97
CA VAL A 523 -12.15 -33.36 -85.40
C VAL A 523 -13.17 -33.66 -84.31
N ALA A 524 -14.13 -34.55 -84.58
CA ALA A 524 -15.12 -34.97 -83.57
C ALA A 524 -14.48 -35.73 -82.41
N ALA A 525 -13.56 -36.66 -82.69
CA ALA A 525 -12.83 -37.41 -81.66
C ALA A 525 -12.03 -36.48 -80.72
N THR A 526 -11.37 -35.46 -81.27
CA THR A 526 -10.63 -34.45 -80.49
C THR A 526 -11.57 -33.58 -79.66
N ALA A 527 -12.73 -33.20 -80.20
CA ALA A 527 -13.73 -32.42 -79.48
C ALA A 527 -14.28 -33.20 -78.27
N ILE A 528 -14.59 -34.49 -78.44
CA ILE A 528 -15.08 -35.37 -77.36
C ILE A 528 -14.01 -35.54 -76.27
N ASN A 529 -12.75 -35.81 -76.65
CA ASN A 529 -11.65 -35.89 -75.69
C ASN A 529 -11.55 -34.63 -74.82
N ARG A 530 -11.54 -33.45 -75.45
CA ARG A 530 -11.43 -32.17 -74.74
C ARG A 530 -12.66 -31.89 -73.87
N HIS A 531 -13.84 -32.31 -74.32
CA HIS A 531 -15.06 -32.15 -73.54
C HIS A 531 -14.99 -32.94 -72.23
N VAL A 532 -14.67 -34.25 -72.30
CA VAL A 532 -14.56 -35.12 -71.11
C VAL A 532 -13.43 -34.66 -70.17
N LEU A 533 -12.29 -34.19 -70.71
CA LEU A 533 -11.23 -33.60 -69.88
C LEU A 533 -11.75 -32.39 -69.08
N ASN A 534 -12.59 -31.55 -69.69
CA ASN A 534 -13.13 -30.38 -69.03
C ASN A 534 -14.29 -30.69 -68.06
N THR A 535 -15.18 -31.62 -68.42
CA THR A 535 -16.39 -31.93 -67.63
C THR A 535 -16.12 -32.88 -66.48
N ARG A 536 -15.20 -33.85 -66.66
CA ARG A 536 -14.94 -34.91 -65.68
C ARG A 536 -13.54 -34.83 -65.06
N ALA A 537 -12.51 -34.61 -65.88
CA ALA A 537 -11.13 -34.65 -65.37
C ALA A 537 -10.76 -33.39 -64.57
N LEU A 538 -11.16 -32.18 -64.99
CA LEU A 538 -10.89 -30.94 -64.24
C LEU A 538 -11.46 -30.98 -62.81
N PRO A 539 -12.75 -31.28 -62.56
CA PRO A 539 -13.26 -31.42 -61.19
C PRO A 539 -12.54 -32.49 -60.38
N MET A 540 -12.13 -33.59 -61.01
CA MET A 540 -11.39 -34.64 -60.33
C MET A 540 -10.00 -34.18 -59.88
N VAL A 541 -9.25 -33.46 -60.72
CA VAL A 541 -7.94 -32.90 -60.34
C VAL A 541 -8.08 -31.95 -59.13
N ARG A 542 -9.13 -31.13 -59.10
CA ARG A 542 -9.46 -30.29 -57.93
C ARG A 542 -9.59 -31.13 -56.67
N ASP A 543 -10.40 -32.18 -56.71
CA ASP A 543 -10.70 -33.00 -55.56
C ASP A 543 -9.50 -33.86 -55.11
N VAL A 544 -8.65 -34.28 -56.05
CA VAL A 544 -7.34 -34.91 -55.75
C VAL A 544 -6.44 -33.94 -54.99
N LEU A 545 -6.31 -32.69 -55.44
CA LEU A 545 -5.50 -31.68 -54.73
C LEU A 545 -6.07 -31.39 -53.34
N LEU A 546 -7.40 -31.31 -53.19
CA LEU A 546 -8.02 -31.19 -51.87
C LEU A 546 -7.67 -32.38 -50.97
N ASN A 547 -7.75 -33.61 -51.49
CA ASN A 547 -7.38 -34.82 -50.74
C ASN A 547 -5.92 -34.80 -50.27
N GLU A 548 -4.97 -34.45 -51.14
CA GLU A 548 -3.54 -34.40 -50.79
C GLU A 548 -3.23 -33.30 -49.76
N SER A 549 -4.04 -32.24 -49.72
CA SER A 549 -3.85 -31.15 -48.75
C SER A 549 -4.33 -31.48 -47.33
N LEU A 550 -5.11 -32.55 -47.15
CA LEU A 550 -5.66 -32.99 -45.85
C LEU A 550 -4.63 -33.62 -44.91
N ASP A 551 -3.36 -33.74 -45.33
CA ASP A 551 -2.27 -34.19 -44.45
C ASP A 551 -1.99 -33.16 -43.34
N ALA A 552 -2.32 -31.87 -43.56
CA ALA A 552 -2.16 -30.80 -42.58
C ALA A 552 -3.28 -29.76 -42.67
N ALA A 553 -3.87 -29.38 -41.53
CA ALA A 553 -5.00 -28.44 -41.46
C ALA A 553 -4.71 -27.10 -42.15
N GLU A 554 -3.52 -26.54 -41.91
CA GLU A 554 -3.11 -25.28 -42.54
C GLU A 554 -2.97 -25.39 -44.06
N MET A 555 -2.49 -26.54 -44.55
CA MET A 555 -2.33 -26.78 -45.98
C MET A 555 -3.70 -26.86 -46.65
N PHE A 556 -4.62 -27.61 -46.05
CA PHE A 556 -6.00 -27.71 -46.52
C PHE A 556 -6.69 -26.35 -46.58
N ALA A 557 -6.53 -25.50 -45.56
CA ALA A 557 -7.11 -24.16 -45.55
C ALA A 557 -6.58 -23.30 -46.72
N ARG A 558 -5.26 -23.28 -46.93
CA ARG A 558 -4.64 -22.50 -48.03
C ARG A 558 -5.04 -23.02 -49.42
N VAL A 559 -5.15 -24.34 -49.57
CA VAL A 559 -5.52 -24.96 -50.86
C VAL A 559 -7.00 -24.76 -51.15
N SER A 560 -7.88 -24.96 -50.17
CA SER A 560 -9.33 -24.76 -50.33
C SER A 560 -9.71 -23.30 -50.60
N GLU A 561 -9.00 -22.32 -50.03
CA GLU A 561 -9.19 -20.89 -50.32
C GLU A 561 -8.92 -20.56 -51.80
N VAL A 562 -7.94 -21.23 -52.41
CA VAL A 562 -7.60 -21.05 -53.83
C VAL A 562 -8.57 -21.82 -54.74
N LEU A 563 -9.00 -23.01 -54.32
CA LEU A 563 -9.88 -23.91 -55.08
C LEU A 563 -11.36 -23.57 -54.86
N THR A 564 -11.78 -22.41 -55.38
CA THR A 564 -13.19 -21.97 -55.36
C THR A 564 -14.11 -22.97 -56.10
N PRO A 565 -15.40 -23.05 -55.71
CA PRO A 565 -16.37 -23.94 -56.34
C PRO A 565 -16.76 -23.54 -57.78
N GLU A 566 -16.49 -22.29 -58.18
CA GLU A 566 -16.76 -21.79 -59.52
C GLU A 566 -15.66 -22.26 -60.50
N GLN A 567 -16.05 -23.14 -61.43
CA GLN A 567 -15.30 -23.71 -62.57
C GLN A 567 -13.77 -23.83 -62.39
N PRO A 568 -13.25 -25.04 -62.05
CA PRO A 568 -11.82 -25.23 -61.88
C PRO A 568 -11.04 -25.03 -63.18
N THR A 569 -9.94 -24.26 -63.13
CA THR A 569 -9.02 -24.07 -64.26
C THR A 569 -7.60 -24.50 -63.91
N VAL A 570 -6.82 -24.83 -64.95
CA VAL A 570 -5.41 -25.24 -64.80
C VAL A 570 -4.56 -24.16 -64.12
N ALA A 571 -4.83 -22.88 -64.38
CA ALA A 571 -4.14 -21.76 -63.74
C ALA A 571 -4.41 -21.73 -62.22
N VAL A 572 -5.64 -22.03 -61.79
CA VAL A 572 -6.00 -22.14 -60.37
C VAL A 572 -5.29 -23.33 -59.73
N PHE A 573 -5.18 -24.47 -60.42
CA PHE A 573 -4.42 -25.63 -59.92
C PHE A 573 -2.93 -25.33 -59.76
N GLN A 574 -2.31 -24.63 -60.71
CA GLN A 574 -0.92 -24.21 -60.58
C GLN A 574 -0.71 -23.25 -59.39
N LYS A 575 -1.68 -22.37 -59.11
CA LYS A 575 -1.66 -21.52 -57.92
C LYS A 575 -1.80 -22.34 -56.64
N ALA A 576 -2.70 -23.32 -56.60
CA ALA A 576 -2.90 -24.22 -55.47
C ALA A 576 -1.66 -25.08 -55.19
N LEU A 577 -0.96 -25.57 -56.23
CA LEU A 577 0.28 -26.35 -56.10
C LEU A 577 1.39 -25.59 -55.36
N ARG A 578 1.42 -24.26 -55.41
CA ARG A 578 2.42 -23.46 -54.68
C ARG A 578 2.27 -23.57 -53.16
N ALA A 579 1.07 -23.90 -52.66
CA ALA A 579 0.82 -24.14 -51.25
C ALA A 579 1.39 -25.48 -50.74
N PHE A 580 1.68 -26.42 -51.64
CA PHE A 580 2.29 -27.70 -51.29
C PHE A 580 3.80 -27.55 -51.05
N PRO A 581 4.39 -28.43 -50.20
CA PRO A 581 5.84 -28.49 -49.98
C PRO A 581 6.59 -28.74 -51.29
N GLU A 582 7.77 -28.15 -51.44
CA GLU A 582 8.55 -28.19 -52.69
C GLU A 582 8.83 -29.62 -53.17
N LYS A 583 9.01 -30.56 -52.23
CA LYS A 583 9.23 -31.98 -52.50
C LYS A 583 8.03 -32.69 -53.13
N ARG A 584 6.79 -32.25 -52.84
CA ARG A 584 5.55 -32.85 -53.36
C ARG A 584 5.07 -32.21 -54.66
N ARG A 585 5.42 -30.94 -54.94
CA ARG A 585 5.03 -30.25 -56.18
C ARG A 585 5.36 -31.02 -57.47
N PRO A 586 6.58 -31.55 -57.68
CA PRO A 586 6.92 -32.23 -58.93
C PRO A 586 6.14 -33.55 -59.13
N ALA A 587 5.67 -34.19 -58.06
CA ALA A 587 4.85 -35.39 -58.16
C ALA A 587 3.41 -35.08 -58.62
N LEU A 588 2.87 -33.91 -58.28
CA LEU A 588 1.48 -33.53 -58.61
C LEU A 588 1.35 -32.73 -59.90
N LEU A 589 2.43 -32.10 -60.37
CA LEU A 589 2.43 -31.29 -61.59
C LEU A 589 2.00 -32.06 -62.86
N PRO A 590 2.45 -33.31 -63.11
CA PRO A 590 2.07 -34.06 -64.31
C PRO A 590 0.56 -34.21 -64.49
N MET A 591 -0.18 -34.41 -63.40
CA MET A 591 -1.64 -34.50 -63.43
C MET A 591 -2.29 -33.20 -63.92
N VAL A 592 -1.79 -32.05 -63.44
CA VAL A 592 -2.27 -30.72 -63.82
C VAL A 592 -1.95 -30.40 -65.28
N GLU A 593 -0.85 -30.91 -65.82
CA GLU A 593 -0.50 -30.77 -67.23
C GLU A 593 -1.34 -31.70 -68.13
N ALA A 594 -1.56 -32.94 -67.68
CA ALA A 594 -2.31 -33.95 -68.43
C ALA A 594 -3.78 -33.57 -68.64
N VAL A 595 -4.42 -32.87 -67.71
CA VAL A 595 -5.80 -32.40 -67.89
C VAL A 595 -5.93 -31.31 -68.97
N ASN A 596 -4.85 -30.58 -69.24
CA ASN A 596 -4.76 -29.63 -70.37
C ASN A 596 -4.35 -30.31 -71.70
N GLY A 597 -4.13 -31.62 -71.66
CA GLY A 597 -3.70 -32.42 -72.79
C GLY A 597 -4.79 -32.66 -73.84
N LYS A 598 -4.54 -33.61 -74.74
CA LYS A 598 -5.44 -33.93 -75.86
C LYS A 598 -6.15 -35.29 -75.72
N SER A 599 -5.77 -36.12 -74.76
CA SER A 599 -6.26 -37.50 -74.64
C SER A 599 -6.71 -37.82 -73.22
N VAL A 600 -7.97 -38.27 -73.10
CA VAL A 600 -8.52 -38.80 -71.85
C VAL A 600 -7.81 -40.10 -71.46
N GLY A 601 -7.45 -40.93 -72.44
CA GLY A 601 -6.77 -42.20 -72.20
C GLY A 601 -5.41 -42.02 -71.51
N SER A 602 -4.60 -41.06 -71.98
CA SER A 602 -3.32 -40.75 -71.33
C SER A 602 -3.49 -40.19 -69.92
N PHE A 603 -4.54 -39.40 -69.68
CA PHE A 603 -4.85 -38.87 -68.35
C PHE A 603 -5.25 -39.99 -67.38
N VAL A 604 -6.10 -40.92 -67.81
CA VAL A 604 -6.50 -42.09 -67.01
C VAL A 604 -5.28 -42.98 -66.70
N SER A 605 -4.44 -43.28 -67.70
CA SER A 605 -3.23 -44.08 -67.47
C SER A 605 -2.25 -43.40 -66.50
N LEU A 606 -2.08 -42.08 -66.62
CA LEU A 606 -1.24 -41.31 -65.68
C LEU A 606 -1.78 -41.37 -64.25
N LEU A 607 -3.08 -41.17 -64.04
CA LEU A 607 -3.67 -41.25 -62.70
C LEU A 607 -3.56 -42.66 -62.09
N GLN A 608 -3.69 -43.71 -62.92
CA GLN A 608 -3.43 -45.08 -62.49
C GLN A 608 -1.98 -45.29 -62.08
N GLU A 609 -1.03 -44.77 -62.86
CA GLU A 609 0.40 -44.85 -62.54
C GLU A 609 0.74 -44.08 -61.27
N MET A 610 0.24 -42.85 -61.12
CA MET A 610 0.42 -42.04 -59.91
C MET A 610 -0.15 -42.74 -58.67
N CYS A 611 -1.27 -43.45 -58.83
CA CYS A 611 -1.88 -44.25 -57.77
C CYS A 611 -1.03 -45.49 -57.42
N THR A 612 -0.58 -46.27 -58.41
CA THR A 612 0.18 -47.50 -58.18
C THR A 612 1.59 -47.24 -57.66
N THR A 613 2.21 -46.13 -58.08
CA THR A 613 3.52 -45.68 -57.59
C THR A 613 3.45 -44.93 -56.26
N GLY A 614 2.25 -44.66 -55.73
CA GLY A 614 2.06 -43.99 -54.45
C GLY A 614 2.34 -42.48 -54.47
N GLN A 615 2.33 -41.84 -55.63
CA GLN A 615 2.50 -40.39 -55.77
C GLN A 615 1.30 -39.59 -55.25
N ILE A 616 0.12 -40.20 -55.24
CA ILE A 616 -1.14 -39.66 -54.68
C ILE A 616 -1.70 -40.61 -53.60
N ALA A 617 -2.27 -40.05 -52.54
CA ALA A 617 -2.86 -40.77 -51.42
C ALA A 617 -4.34 -41.14 -51.69
N ILE A 618 -4.57 -41.80 -52.83
CA ILE A 618 -5.87 -42.29 -53.30
C ILE A 618 -5.71 -43.74 -53.74
N SER A 619 -6.57 -44.63 -53.27
CA SER A 619 -6.52 -46.07 -53.55
C SER A 619 -7.57 -46.55 -54.56
N SER A 620 -8.48 -45.68 -54.99
CA SER A 620 -9.58 -46.06 -55.88
C SER A 620 -9.24 -46.02 -57.37
N PHE A 621 -8.11 -45.41 -57.75
CA PHE A 621 -7.71 -45.20 -59.16
C PHE A 621 -7.06 -46.46 -59.77
N HIS A 622 -7.78 -47.56 -59.73
CA HIS A 622 -7.39 -48.82 -60.35
C HIS A 622 -8.40 -49.20 -61.44
N GLN A 623 -8.06 -50.16 -62.29
CA GLN A 623 -9.01 -50.66 -63.28
C GLN A 623 -10.25 -51.22 -62.56
N PRO A 624 -11.45 -50.68 -62.81
CA PRO A 624 -12.67 -51.19 -62.19
C PRO A 624 -12.94 -52.63 -62.64
N ASN A 625 -13.55 -53.43 -61.77
CA ASN A 625 -13.97 -54.77 -62.17
C ASN A 625 -15.15 -54.71 -63.16
N LYS A 626 -15.32 -55.76 -63.96
CA LYS A 626 -16.36 -55.80 -65.01
C LYS A 626 -17.79 -55.64 -64.48
N LYS A 627 -18.05 -56.00 -63.21
CA LYS A 627 -19.38 -55.84 -62.60
C LYS A 627 -19.68 -54.36 -62.34
N VAL A 628 -18.76 -53.66 -61.67
CA VAL A 628 -18.84 -52.23 -61.35
C VAL A 628 -18.91 -51.39 -62.61
N GLU A 629 -18.13 -51.72 -63.64
CA GLU A 629 -18.23 -51.03 -64.94
C GLU A 629 -19.64 -51.15 -65.55
N ARG A 630 -20.23 -52.35 -65.54
CA ARG A 630 -21.57 -52.61 -66.10
C ARG A 630 -22.66 -51.91 -65.30
N GLU A 631 -22.58 -51.95 -63.98
CA GLU A 631 -23.51 -51.27 -63.08
C GLU A 631 -23.45 -49.75 -63.28
N THR A 632 -22.26 -49.18 -63.39
CA THR A 632 -22.06 -47.75 -63.64
C THR A 632 -22.57 -47.36 -65.03
N LEU A 633 -22.26 -48.15 -66.05
CA LEU A 633 -22.77 -47.93 -67.40
C LEU A 633 -24.31 -47.93 -67.43
N ALA A 634 -24.96 -48.87 -66.72
CA ALA A 634 -26.42 -48.93 -66.60
C ALA A 634 -26.98 -47.74 -65.81
N ALA A 635 -26.31 -47.30 -64.74
CA ALA A 635 -26.71 -46.14 -63.95
C ALA A 635 -26.64 -44.85 -64.79
N VAL A 636 -25.56 -44.66 -65.55
CA VAL A 636 -25.41 -43.52 -66.47
C VAL A 636 -26.46 -43.55 -67.59
N LYS A 637 -26.82 -44.73 -68.11
CA LYS A 637 -27.94 -44.87 -69.07
C LYS A 637 -29.25 -44.38 -68.46
N LYS A 638 -29.52 -44.79 -67.22
CA LYS A 638 -30.74 -44.40 -66.49
C LYS A 638 -30.80 -42.89 -66.27
N GLU A 639 -29.71 -42.29 -65.80
CA GLU A 639 -29.62 -40.84 -65.61
C GLU A 639 -29.80 -40.08 -66.93
N LEU A 640 -29.17 -40.55 -68.00
CA LEU A 640 -29.31 -39.96 -69.32
C LEU A 640 -30.76 -40.03 -69.82
N ARG A 641 -31.43 -41.17 -69.63
CA ARG A 641 -32.85 -41.36 -69.96
C ARG A 641 -33.73 -40.39 -69.17
N GLU A 642 -33.53 -40.28 -67.86
CA GLU A 642 -34.27 -39.34 -67.00
C GLU A 642 -34.05 -37.88 -67.44
N ARG A 643 -32.82 -37.51 -67.85
CA ARG A 643 -32.52 -36.16 -68.35
C ARG A 643 -33.21 -35.86 -69.69
N VAL A 644 -33.25 -36.84 -70.59
CA VAL A 644 -33.99 -36.73 -71.86
C VAL A 644 -35.50 -36.70 -71.60
N GLU A 645 -36.01 -37.52 -70.68
CA GLU A 645 -37.43 -37.56 -70.29
C GLU A 645 -37.92 -36.27 -69.63
N ASN A 646 -37.04 -35.50 -68.98
CA ASN A 646 -37.41 -34.23 -68.35
C ASN A 646 -37.15 -32.98 -69.20
N GLY A 647 -36.27 -33.05 -70.21
CA GLY A 647 -35.95 -31.89 -71.07
C GLY A 647 -37.02 -31.64 -72.12
N THR A 648 -37.29 -30.39 -72.50
CA THR A 648 -38.28 -30.05 -73.55
C THR A 648 -37.67 -29.11 -74.56
N PHE A 649 -38.07 -29.23 -75.83
CA PHE A 649 -37.62 -28.32 -76.88
C PHE A 649 -38.38 -26.99 -76.84
N GLY A 650 -37.68 -25.90 -77.20
CA GLY A 650 -38.27 -24.55 -77.34
C GLY A 650 -37.81 -23.53 -76.30
N ALA A 651 -36.92 -23.91 -75.38
CA ALA A 651 -36.34 -23.00 -74.38
C ALA A 651 -35.16 -22.16 -74.92
N GLY A 652 -34.75 -22.39 -76.18
CA GLY A 652 -33.72 -21.63 -76.89
C GLY A 652 -32.67 -22.53 -77.54
N ALA A 653 -32.04 -22.08 -78.63
CA ALA A 653 -31.17 -22.89 -79.48
C ALA A 653 -30.05 -23.63 -78.71
N ALA A 654 -29.46 -23.00 -77.69
CA ALA A 654 -28.43 -23.64 -76.86
C ALA A 654 -28.98 -24.78 -75.99
N HIS A 655 -30.18 -24.61 -75.41
CA HIS A 655 -30.84 -25.65 -74.63
C HIS A 655 -31.26 -26.82 -75.52
N ASP A 656 -31.88 -26.51 -76.66
CA ASP A 656 -32.35 -27.47 -77.64
C ASP A 656 -31.18 -28.30 -78.21
N GLY A 657 -30.05 -27.65 -78.47
CA GLY A 657 -28.82 -28.33 -78.90
C GLY A 657 -28.23 -29.26 -77.83
N VAL A 658 -28.31 -28.90 -76.54
CA VAL A 658 -27.87 -29.77 -75.44
C VAL A 658 -28.81 -30.96 -75.30
N LEU A 659 -30.12 -30.75 -75.34
CA LEU A 659 -31.12 -31.82 -75.26
C LEU A 659 -30.94 -32.82 -76.42
N PHE A 660 -30.71 -32.33 -77.64
CA PHE A 660 -30.43 -33.17 -78.78
C PHE A 660 -29.11 -33.94 -78.66
N ALA A 661 -28.05 -33.32 -78.14
CA ALA A 661 -26.81 -34.04 -77.84
C ALA A 661 -27.05 -35.18 -76.84
N LEU A 662 -27.90 -34.99 -75.82
CA LEU A 662 -28.28 -36.03 -74.87
C LEU A 662 -29.06 -37.17 -75.53
N ILE A 663 -29.98 -36.85 -76.45
CA ILE A 663 -30.70 -37.85 -77.26
C ILE A 663 -29.73 -38.67 -78.10
N CYS A 664 -28.78 -38.03 -78.80
CA CYS A 664 -27.74 -38.73 -79.57
C CYS A 664 -26.88 -39.63 -78.66
N SER A 665 -26.49 -39.15 -77.47
CA SER A 665 -25.77 -39.95 -76.48
C SER A 665 -26.57 -41.16 -76.01
N LEU A 666 -27.90 -41.04 -75.88
CA LEU A 666 -28.79 -42.12 -75.45
C LEU A 666 -28.91 -43.19 -76.53
N LEU A 667 -29.08 -42.77 -77.79
CA LEU A 667 -29.12 -43.68 -78.94
C LEU A 667 -27.80 -44.44 -79.11
N LEU A 668 -26.65 -43.75 -78.98
CA LEU A 668 -25.33 -44.41 -78.99
C LEU A 668 -25.23 -45.47 -77.88
N HIS A 669 -25.74 -45.15 -76.69
CA HIS A 669 -25.72 -46.08 -75.58
C HIS A 669 -26.57 -47.33 -75.84
N SER A 670 -27.78 -47.18 -76.38
CA SER A 670 -28.67 -48.31 -76.65
C SER A 670 -28.16 -49.20 -77.79
N GLN A 671 -27.63 -48.60 -78.86
CA GLN A 671 -27.20 -49.35 -80.04
C GLN A 671 -25.82 -50.00 -79.87
N PHE A 672 -24.85 -49.25 -79.32
CA PHE A 672 -23.45 -49.70 -79.26
C PHE A 672 -22.99 -50.11 -77.86
N ARG A 673 -23.84 -49.95 -76.84
CA ARG A 673 -23.51 -50.22 -75.42
C ARG A 673 -22.30 -49.42 -74.93
N VAL A 674 -22.17 -48.19 -75.42
CA VAL A 674 -21.08 -47.28 -75.10
C VAL A 674 -21.65 -45.94 -74.65
N HIS A 675 -21.13 -45.40 -73.56
CA HIS A 675 -21.50 -44.06 -73.10
C HIS A 675 -20.54 -43.01 -73.66
N VAL A 676 -21.08 -41.97 -74.29
CA VAL A 676 -20.32 -40.85 -74.86
C VAL A 676 -20.96 -39.54 -74.44
N GLU A 677 -20.17 -38.64 -73.85
CA GLU A 677 -20.58 -37.26 -73.58
C GLU A 677 -20.32 -36.40 -74.82
N LEU A 678 -21.39 -35.91 -75.44
CA LEU A 678 -21.30 -35.26 -76.75
C LEU A 678 -21.22 -33.73 -76.64
N PRO A 679 -20.10 -33.11 -77.05
CA PRO A 679 -20.07 -31.67 -77.29
C PRO A 679 -20.77 -31.34 -78.61
N GLY A 680 -21.37 -30.14 -78.71
CA GLY A 680 -22.08 -29.70 -79.93
C GLY A 680 -21.28 -29.84 -81.23
N ARG A 681 -19.94 -29.65 -81.19
CA ARG A 681 -19.05 -29.80 -82.35
C ARG A 681 -18.93 -31.23 -82.88
N ALA A 682 -19.23 -32.24 -82.07
CA ALA A 682 -19.16 -33.65 -82.46
C ALA A 682 -20.53 -34.24 -82.85
N VAL A 683 -21.62 -33.53 -82.58
CA VAL A 683 -22.99 -34.02 -82.81
C VAL A 683 -23.23 -34.38 -84.27
N GLY A 684 -22.78 -33.54 -85.22
CA GLY A 684 -23.00 -33.81 -86.66
C GLY A 684 -22.33 -35.09 -87.16
N SER A 685 -21.10 -35.39 -86.72
CA SER A 685 -20.41 -36.63 -87.06
C SER A 685 -21.11 -37.85 -86.45
N VAL A 686 -21.62 -37.72 -85.22
CA VAL A 686 -22.38 -38.78 -84.54
C VAL A 686 -23.74 -39.02 -85.20
N VAL A 687 -24.45 -37.97 -85.59
CA VAL A 687 -25.70 -38.08 -86.35
C VAL A 687 -25.45 -38.82 -87.66
N SER A 688 -24.37 -38.50 -88.37
CA SER A 688 -24.00 -39.18 -89.62
C SER A 688 -23.76 -40.68 -89.42
N LEU A 689 -23.14 -41.07 -88.29
CA LEU A 689 -22.95 -42.46 -87.91
C LEU A 689 -24.28 -43.15 -87.54
N LEU A 690 -25.10 -42.52 -86.70
CA LEU A 690 -26.40 -43.06 -86.27
C LEU A 690 -27.36 -43.22 -87.45
N VAL A 691 -27.39 -42.28 -88.39
CA VAL A 691 -28.22 -42.37 -89.62
C VAL A 691 -27.80 -43.56 -90.50
N LYS A 692 -26.52 -43.93 -90.49
CA LYS A 692 -26.01 -45.07 -91.27
C LYS A 692 -26.39 -46.41 -90.62
N GLU A 693 -26.32 -46.49 -89.30
CA GLU A 693 -26.45 -47.76 -88.56
C GLU A 693 -27.86 -48.00 -88.00
N VAL A 694 -28.68 -46.95 -87.82
CA VAL A 694 -30.05 -47.01 -87.28
C VAL A 694 -31.07 -46.65 -88.36
N ALA A 695 -31.47 -47.64 -89.16
CA ALA A 695 -32.36 -47.44 -90.30
C ALA A 695 -33.74 -46.84 -89.91
N ALA A 696 -34.28 -47.23 -88.75
CA ALA A 696 -35.62 -46.84 -88.28
C ALA A 696 -35.76 -45.34 -87.98
N LEU A 697 -34.71 -44.70 -87.45
CA LEU A 697 -34.70 -43.28 -87.06
C LEU A 697 -33.97 -42.36 -88.05
N SER A 698 -33.46 -42.92 -89.16
CA SER A 698 -32.55 -42.23 -90.08
C SER A 698 -33.12 -40.96 -90.72
N GLY A 699 -34.41 -40.93 -91.05
CA GLY A 699 -35.10 -39.76 -91.61
C GLY A 699 -35.33 -38.67 -90.55
N VAL A 700 -35.96 -39.05 -89.44
CA VAL A 700 -36.32 -38.13 -88.34
C VAL A 700 -35.08 -37.50 -87.70
N LEU A 701 -34.00 -38.27 -87.54
CA LEU A 701 -32.75 -37.79 -86.94
C LEU A 701 -32.02 -36.77 -87.84
N ARG A 702 -32.07 -36.96 -89.17
CA ARG A 702 -31.47 -36.02 -90.13
C ARG A 702 -32.23 -34.70 -90.14
N ASP A 703 -33.56 -34.77 -90.20
CA ASP A 703 -34.44 -33.61 -90.17
C ASP A 703 -34.27 -32.81 -88.87
N ALA A 704 -34.22 -33.51 -87.72
CA ALA A 704 -33.97 -32.89 -86.42
C ALA A 704 -32.61 -32.19 -86.33
N HIS A 705 -31.55 -32.80 -86.87
CA HIS A 705 -30.22 -32.19 -86.91
C HIS A 705 -30.20 -30.91 -87.76
N GLU A 706 -30.86 -30.91 -88.91
CA GLU A 706 -30.97 -29.71 -89.77
C GLU A 706 -31.76 -28.58 -89.10
N LEU A 707 -32.85 -28.92 -88.40
CA LEU A 707 -33.65 -27.94 -87.63
C LEU A 707 -32.81 -27.27 -86.53
N ILE A 708 -32.02 -28.04 -85.79
CA ILE A 708 -31.19 -27.52 -84.70
C ILE A 708 -30.02 -26.70 -85.23
N MET A 709 -29.35 -27.15 -86.30
CA MET A 709 -28.30 -26.36 -86.95
C MET A 709 -28.85 -25.07 -87.55
N GLY A 710 -30.07 -25.09 -88.08
CA GLY A 710 -30.80 -23.90 -88.52
C GLY A 710 -31.09 -22.93 -87.38
N ALA A 711 -31.47 -23.44 -86.20
CA ALA A 711 -31.71 -22.64 -85.00
C ALA A 711 -30.44 -21.95 -84.50
N PHE A 712 -29.29 -22.63 -84.52
CA PHE A 712 -27.99 -21.99 -84.25
C PHE A 712 -27.57 -20.95 -85.31
N GLY A 713 -28.07 -21.09 -86.54
CA GLY A 713 -27.91 -20.12 -87.63
C GLY A 713 -28.88 -18.93 -87.58
N GLY A 714 -29.70 -18.81 -86.54
CA GLY A 714 -30.64 -17.70 -86.33
C GLY A 714 -32.04 -17.88 -86.93
N LYS A 715 -32.39 -19.09 -87.40
CA LYS A 715 -33.77 -19.40 -87.84
C LYS A 715 -34.65 -19.71 -86.63
N GLU A 716 -35.83 -19.11 -86.54
CA GLU A 716 -36.80 -19.45 -85.49
C GLU A 716 -37.42 -20.83 -85.74
N LEU A 717 -37.51 -21.64 -84.68
CA LEU A 717 -38.16 -22.94 -84.72
C LEU A 717 -39.68 -22.76 -84.76
N SER A 718 -40.31 -23.22 -85.85
CA SER A 718 -41.78 -23.19 -85.97
C SER A 718 -42.44 -24.21 -85.03
N ALA A 719 -43.75 -24.04 -84.76
CA ALA A 719 -44.52 -24.99 -83.94
C ALA A 719 -44.49 -26.41 -84.54
N GLU A 720 -44.49 -26.56 -85.86
CA GLU A 720 -44.36 -27.85 -86.54
C GLU A 720 -42.96 -28.46 -86.38
N SER A 721 -41.91 -27.62 -86.38
CA SER A 721 -40.54 -28.06 -86.14
C SER A 721 -40.35 -28.60 -84.72
N LEU A 722 -40.98 -27.97 -83.72
CA LEU A 722 -40.93 -28.42 -82.32
C LEU A 722 -41.64 -29.76 -82.12
N VAL A 723 -42.80 -29.97 -82.77
CA VAL A 723 -43.51 -31.26 -82.72
C VAL A 723 -42.63 -32.41 -83.24
N ARG A 724 -41.90 -32.20 -84.33
CA ARG A 724 -40.98 -33.22 -84.89
C ARG A 724 -39.78 -33.50 -83.98
N LEU A 725 -39.25 -32.48 -83.30
CA LEU A 725 -38.16 -32.66 -82.33
C LEU A 725 -38.64 -33.44 -81.09
N GLU A 726 -39.86 -33.17 -80.63
CA GLU A 726 -40.48 -33.93 -79.54
C GLU A 726 -40.83 -35.36 -79.94
N GLU A 727 -41.24 -35.60 -81.20
CA GLU A 727 -41.44 -36.95 -81.73
C GLU A 727 -40.13 -37.76 -81.68
N LEU A 728 -39.00 -37.17 -82.11
CA LEU A 728 -37.69 -37.82 -81.99
C LEU A 728 -37.36 -38.16 -80.53
N ARG A 729 -37.64 -37.24 -79.60
CA ARG A 729 -37.40 -37.46 -78.17
C ARG A 729 -38.21 -38.66 -77.66
N MET A 730 -39.50 -38.72 -77.97
CA MET A 730 -40.36 -39.84 -77.55
C MET A 730 -39.89 -41.17 -78.13
N LEU A 731 -39.59 -41.22 -79.44
CA LEU A 731 -39.05 -42.42 -80.09
C LEU A 731 -37.72 -42.87 -79.47
N SER A 732 -36.85 -41.90 -79.13
CA SER A 732 -35.59 -42.20 -78.46
C SER A 732 -35.75 -42.76 -77.05
N LEU A 733 -36.91 -42.62 -76.39
CA LEU A 733 -37.20 -43.21 -75.08
C LEU A 733 -37.85 -44.60 -75.17
N GLU A 734 -38.45 -44.93 -76.31
CA GLU A 734 -39.10 -46.21 -76.62
C GLU A 734 -38.12 -47.26 -77.17
N GLU A 735 -37.10 -46.86 -77.94
CA GLU A 735 -36.05 -47.76 -78.48
C GLU A 735 -34.97 -48.19 -77.46
N VAL A 736 -35.07 -47.73 -76.20
CA VAL A 736 -34.06 -47.84 -75.13
C VAL A 736 -34.47 -48.80 -74.04
#